data_AF-B7KVR5-F1
#
_entry.id   AF-B7KVR5-F1
#
_cell.length_a   1.000
_cell.length_b   1.000
_cell.length_c   1.000
_cell.angle_alpha   90.00
_cell.angle_beta   90.00
_cell.angle_gamma   90.00
#
_symmetry.space_group_name_H-M   'P 1'
#
loop_
_entity.id
_entity.type
_entity.pdbx_description
1 polymer ?
#
loop_
_entity_poly.entity_id
_entity_poly.type
_entity_poly.pdbx_seq_one_letter_code
_entity_poly.pdbx_strand_id
1 'polypeptide(L)'
;MSTYRFEALLAPRRIAVVGAGDRPGSVGRAIIDGLRAGGFTGDIVPVHPRETSVDGLACSPRLADIPQAPDLVMIATPPAAVPGIVEEAGQIGAAAAVILSAHLGVGEAAPAGAAHAAARRHGLRLIGPDSVGLSVPARGLNASLLARPPKPGDLALISQSGTVASAIAEWGWRHGVGFSAVMTLGRSADIDIADCLDHFAEDFHTRAIILSLHHITDARKFLTAARAAARAKPVVVLRTGRHDAPGRRPETHTGALARPGAVYEAAFRRAGLLAVDGLDAMFSAVETLGRQRPFPGNRLMIVSNGRGIGALAADRLADLGGTLAEPAPATQDCLAPVRHGRQANPLDLGIDAVPGDYVGALEPLLAGRDSDAIVSIHVPTARAGSREVAETVAGAVAKARSAGRRKPVFAVSIGEDEAIRAIYADAKIPLFATDADAVEGFLHLVRYREAQNDLMRTPDALPREFTPDVTAARRIVDEALAEGRTWLDPYAVTELLTAYRIVSVPVTLAPDPDGAAAAAWPLIAGGGTVVLKLVSPDVVHKSEVGGVRLGLTSEADVREAAHAMIARVRELRPDARVAGFAVQPMLRRPQGRELIAGLAEDPVFGPVVVFGRGGTAVEVIDDRALALPPLDLALASELIGRTRVARRLEAYRDVPAADLPAIALLLVKLAQLAADLPAVRELDINPLLADADGAVALDARVRIAPEPSPPERRRGNWHPRFAIRPYPSDWERRLEVGERCVHVRPVRPDDEDMFRAFFAQVDPEDVRLRFFAPVRDFSHAFLARLTQLDYSRAIAFVALDDAAEEDRRMLGAVRLHANANHDTGEFAILVRSDIKGTGLGAALMRMMIDWARAEGIAVVEGSVLAENRPMRAVCRHLGFVEKAVPDDPSLVKATLTVGG
;
A
#
# COMPACT_ATOMS: atom_id res chain seq x y z
N MET A 1 -2.33 -20.01 -3.36
CA MET A 1 -2.81 -19.82 -4.73
C MET A 1 -3.82 -18.68 -4.73
N SER A 2 -3.41 -17.47 -5.13
CA SER A 2 -4.26 -16.29 -5.00
C SER A 2 -5.55 -16.36 -5.84
N THR A 3 -5.42 -16.56 -7.15
CA THR A 3 -6.56 -16.49 -8.09
C THR A 3 -7.11 -17.87 -8.52
N TYR A 4 -6.60 -18.96 -7.94
CA TYR A 4 -7.08 -20.31 -8.25
C TYR A 4 -8.60 -20.45 -8.05
N ARG A 5 -9.29 -20.96 -9.09
CA ARG A 5 -10.76 -21.15 -9.20
C ARG A 5 -11.61 -19.87 -9.10
N PHE A 6 -11.02 -18.68 -9.31
CA PHE A 6 -11.78 -17.43 -9.33
C PHE A 6 -12.85 -17.37 -10.44
N GLU A 7 -12.61 -18.00 -11.58
CA GLU A 7 -13.58 -18.03 -12.68
C GLU A 7 -14.92 -18.63 -12.25
N ALA A 8 -14.92 -19.64 -11.37
CA ALA A 8 -16.14 -20.24 -10.86
C ALA A 8 -16.98 -19.28 -10.00
N LEU A 9 -16.39 -18.23 -9.45
CA LEU A 9 -17.11 -17.18 -8.69
C LEU A 9 -17.72 -16.15 -9.64
N LEU A 10 -17.00 -15.78 -10.69
CA LEU A 10 -17.34 -14.63 -11.54
C LEU A 10 -18.03 -15.02 -12.86
N ALA A 11 -17.95 -16.29 -13.24
CA ALA A 11 -18.47 -16.87 -14.48
C ALA A 11 -19.18 -18.23 -14.28
N PRO A 12 -19.90 -18.50 -13.16
CA PRO A 12 -20.51 -19.81 -12.96
C PRO A 12 -21.53 -20.11 -14.05
N ARG A 13 -21.55 -21.35 -14.53
CA ARG A 13 -22.58 -21.89 -15.42
C ARG A 13 -23.69 -22.56 -14.62
N ARG A 14 -23.36 -23.12 -13.45
CA ARG A 14 -24.33 -23.72 -12.52
C ARG A 14 -24.11 -23.26 -11.09
N ILE A 15 -25.20 -22.86 -10.44
CA ILE A 15 -25.22 -22.40 -9.05
C ILE A 15 -26.18 -23.28 -8.24
N ALA A 16 -25.68 -23.90 -7.17
CA ALA A 16 -26.51 -24.58 -6.18
C ALA A 16 -26.81 -23.64 -5.01
N VAL A 17 -28.06 -23.57 -4.54
CA VAL A 17 -28.47 -22.70 -3.42
C VAL A 17 -28.97 -23.55 -2.26
N VAL A 18 -28.12 -23.74 -1.25
CA VAL A 18 -28.38 -24.57 -0.07
C VAL A 18 -29.07 -23.75 1.01
N GLY A 19 -30.23 -24.23 1.47
CA GLY A 19 -31.09 -23.49 2.41
C GLY A 19 -32.13 -22.61 1.72
N ALA A 20 -32.35 -22.78 0.41
CA ALA A 20 -33.50 -22.22 -0.29
C ALA A 20 -34.75 -23.04 0.03
N GLY A 21 -35.72 -22.45 0.73
CA GLY A 21 -37.03 -23.04 0.95
C GLY A 21 -38.13 -22.04 0.63
N ASP A 22 -39.37 -22.52 0.50
CA ASP A 22 -40.51 -21.70 0.07
C ASP A 22 -41.04 -20.71 1.13
N ARG A 23 -40.42 -20.69 2.33
CA ARG A 23 -40.76 -19.69 3.35
C ARG A 23 -40.46 -18.28 2.79
N PRO A 24 -41.45 -17.37 2.74
CA PRO A 24 -41.23 -15.99 2.33
C PRO A 24 -40.15 -15.33 3.18
N GLY A 25 -39.24 -14.59 2.54
CA GLY A 25 -38.15 -13.89 3.21
C GLY A 25 -36.97 -14.78 3.65
N SER A 26 -36.92 -16.06 3.25
CA SER A 26 -35.72 -16.88 3.48
C SER A 26 -34.52 -16.37 2.67
N VAL A 27 -33.33 -16.45 3.25
CA VAL A 27 -32.08 -15.97 2.61
C VAL A 27 -31.83 -16.70 1.29
N GLY A 28 -31.98 -18.03 1.26
CA GLY A 28 -31.80 -18.81 0.03
C GLY A 28 -32.81 -18.43 -1.06
N ARG A 29 -34.04 -18.08 -0.70
CA ARG A 29 -35.03 -17.57 -1.66
C ARG A 29 -34.65 -16.21 -2.22
N ALA A 30 -34.18 -15.28 -1.38
CA ALA A 30 -33.73 -13.97 -1.82
C ALA A 30 -32.56 -14.05 -2.83
N ILE A 31 -31.67 -15.04 -2.69
CA ILE A 31 -30.59 -15.29 -3.67
C ILE A 31 -31.14 -15.74 -5.02
N ILE A 32 -32.12 -16.66 -5.03
CA ILE A 32 -32.77 -17.11 -6.27
C ILE A 32 -33.48 -15.95 -6.96
N ASP A 33 -34.22 -15.13 -6.21
CA ASP A 33 -34.90 -13.94 -6.72
C ASP A 33 -33.88 -12.95 -7.31
N GLY A 34 -32.74 -12.75 -6.62
CA GLY A 34 -31.63 -11.90 -7.07
C GLY A 34 -31.01 -12.38 -8.39
N LEU A 35 -30.77 -13.69 -8.52
CA LEU A 35 -30.23 -14.31 -9.74
C LEU A 35 -31.18 -14.12 -10.94
N ARG A 36 -32.48 -14.33 -10.73
CA ARG A 36 -33.51 -14.10 -11.75
C ARG A 36 -33.61 -12.63 -12.14
N ALA A 37 -33.64 -11.72 -11.16
CA ALA A 37 -33.69 -10.28 -11.40
C ALA A 37 -32.43 -9.74 -12.09
N GLY A 38 -31.27 -10.37 -11.86
CA GLY A 38 -30.03 -10.07 -12.57
C GLY A 38 -30.03 -10.54 -14.03
N GLY A 39 -30.88 -11.50 -14.40
CA GLY A 39 -30.90 -12.10 -15.73
C GLY A 39 -29.88 -13.23 -15.91
N PHE A 40 -29.56 -13.96 -14.84
CA PHE A 40 -28.64 -15.10 -14.91
C PHE A 40 -29.20 -16.20 -15.82
N THR A 41 -28.42 -16.61 -16.83
CA THR A 41 -28.84 -17.58 -17.84
C THR A 41 -28.36 -19.02 -17.57
N GLY A 42 -27.58 -19.22 -16.51
CA GLY A 42 -27.09 -20.53 -16.12
C GLY A 42 -28.10 -21.34 -15.29
N ASP A 43 -27.71 -22.55 -14.91
CA ASP A 43 -28.56 -23.46 -14.13
C ASP A 43 -28.61 -23.01 -12.66
N ILE A 44 -29.82 -22.86 -12.11
CA ILE A 44 -30.05 -22.58 -10.68
C ILE A 44 -30.68 -23.83 -10.04
N VAL A 45 -29.99 -24.43 -9.07
CA VAL A 45 -30.43 -25.65 -8.39
C VAL A 45 -30.67 -25.39 -6.90
N PRO A 46 -31.93 -25.23 -6.44
CA PRO A 46 -32.25 -25.20 -5.03
C PRO A 46 -31.89 -26.52 -4.34
N VAL A 47 -31.36 -26.44 -3.13
CA VAL A 47 -31.04 -27.62 -2.30
C VAL A 47 -31.68 -27.48 -0.93
N HIS A 48 -32.61 -28.39 -0.62
CA HIS A 48 -33.33 -28.41 0.65
C HIS A 48 -33.82 -29.82 0.99
N PRO A 49 -33.63 -30.31 2.23
CA PRO A 49 -33.88 -31.71 2.59
C PRO A 49 -35.36 -32.14 2.54
N ARG A 50 -36.30 -31.19 2.48
CA ARG A 50 -37.75 -31.45 2.56
C ARG A 50 -38.56 -30.87 1.41
N GLU A 51 -38.03 -29.88 0.69
CA GLU A 51 -38.80 -29.25 -0.40
C GLU A 51 -38.51 -30.02 -1.70
N THR A 52 -39.53 -30.24 -2.52
CA THR A 52 -39.38 -30.86 -3.84
C THR A 52 -39.29 -29.83 -4.97
N SER A 53 -39.73 -28.60 -4.71
CA SER A 53 -39.57 -27.45 -5.60
C SER A 53 -39.40 -26.16 -4.80
N VAL A 54 -38.69 -25.18 -5.35
CA VAL A 54 -38.62 -23.82 -4.80
C VAL A 54 -38.75 -22.83 -5.94
N ASP A 55 -39.73 -21.93 -5.88
CA ASP A 55 -40.00 -20.96 -6.96
C ASP A 55 -40.22 -21.55 -8.37
N GLY A 56 -40.81 -22.73 -8.43
CA GLY A 56 -40.97 -23.48 -9.69
C GLY A 56 -39.69 -24.13 -10.23
N LEU A 57 -38.55 -24.03 -9.52
CA LEU A 57 -37.34 -24.80 -9.81
C LEU A 57 -37.40 -26.15 -9.07
N ALA A 58 -36.98 -27.23 -9.73
CA ALA A 58 -36.84 -28.54 -9.09
C ALA A 58 -35.78 -28.47 -7.97
N CYS A 59 -36.13 -28.94 -6.78
CA CYS A 59 -35.27 -28.88 -5.60
C CYS A 59 -34.62 -30.23 -5.35
N SER A 60 -33.30 -30.23 -5.17
CA SER A 60 -32.54 -31.43 -4.78
C SER A 60 -32.54 -31.60 -3.26
N PRO A 61 -32.69 -32.82 -2.72
CA PRO A 61 -32.64 -33.03 -1.27
C PRO A 61 -31.23 -32.84 -0.68
N ARG A 62 -30.17 -33.14 -1.46
CA ARG A 62 -28.76 -32.99 -1.07
C ARG A 62 -27.91 -32.52 -2.26
N LEU A 63 -26.69 -32.05 -1.99
CA LEU A 63 -25.76 -31.64 -3.05
C LEU A 63 -25.28 -32.85 -3.87
N ALA A 64 -25.08 -34.00 -3.22
CA ALA A 64 -24.66 -35.26 -3.85
C ALA A 64 -25.63 -35.80 -4.90
N ASP A 65 -26.91 -35.39 -4.84
CA ASP A 65 -27.94 -35.84 -5.77
C ASP A 65 -28.01 -34.95 -7.04
N ILE A 66 -27.19 -33.90 -7.13
CA ILE A 66 -27.11 -33.04 -8.32
C ILE A 66 -26.31 -33.78 -9.42
N PRO A 67 -26.88 -34.02 -10.63
CA PRO A 67 -26.25 -34.86 -11.66
C PRO A 67 -24.88 -34.38 -12.15
N GLN A 68 -24.63 -33.09 -12.05
CA GLN A 68 -23.38 -32.46 -12.47
C GLN A 68 -22.99 -31.43 -11.41
N ALA A 69 -21.71 -31.47 -11.00
CA ALA A 69 -21.18 -30.59 -9.99
C ALA A 69 -21.50 -29.11 -10.27
N PRO A 70 -21.95 -28.33 -9.28
CA PRO A 70 -22.10 -26.89 -9.43
C PRO A 70 -20.73 -26.20 -9.45
N ASP A 71 -20.59 -25.13 -10.22
CA ASP A 71 -19.39 -24.29 -10.17
C ASP A 71 -19.34 -23.51 -8.84
N LEU A 72 -20.51 -23.03 -8.41
CA LEU A 72 -20.68 -22.21 -7.22
C LEU A 72 -21.79 -22.75 -6.31
N VAL A 73 -21.50 -22.85 -5.02
CA VAL A 73 -22.48 -23.21 -3.98
C VAL A 73 -22.76 -22.02 -3.06
N MET A 74 -24.01 -21.58 -3.00
CA MET A 74 -24.47 -20.54 -2.05
C MET A 74 -25.01 -21.22 -0.79
N ILE A 75 -24.45 -20.92 0.37
CA ILE A 75 -24.79 -21.60 1.64
C ILE A 75 -25.50 -20.62 2.58
N ALA A 76 -26.78 -20.88 2.83
CA ALA A 76 -27.68 -20.08 3.66
C ALA A 76 -28.31 -20.91 4.80
N THR A 77 -27.52 -21.75 5.46
CA THR A 77 -27.98 -22.69 6.51
C THR A 77 -27.51 -22.30 7.90
N PRO A 78 -28.08 -22.86 8.98
CA PRO A 78 -27.57 -22.63 10.34
C PRO A 78 -26.07 -22.96 10.48
N PRO A 79 -25.30 -22.24 11.34
CA PRO A 79 -23.85 -22.37 11.43
C PRO A 79 -23.33 -23.80 11.62
N ALA A 80 -24.04 -24.62 12.41
CA ALA A 80 -23.64 -25.99 12.70
C ALA A 80 -23.64 -26.92 11.46
N ALA A 81 -24.45 -26.63 10.45
CA ALA A 81 -24.53 -27.44 9.23
C ALA A 81 -23.47 -27.09 8.18
N VAL A 82 -22.89 -25.89 8.26
CA VAL A 82 -21.99 -25.36 7.21
C VAL A 82 -20.77 -26.26 6.96
N PRO A 83 -20.04 -26.78 7.96
CA PRO A 83 -18.88 -27.63 7.70
C PRO A 83 -19.21 -28.89 6.90
N GLY A 84 -20.35 -29.54 7.20
CA GLY A 84 -20.81 -30.74 6.48
C GLY A 84 -21.21 -30.44 5.04
N ILE A 85 -21.86 -29.30 4.79
CA ILE A 85 -22.23 -28.86 3.43
C ILE A 85 -20.98 -28.53 2.61
N VAL A 86 -19.99 -27.88 3.22
CA VAL A 86 -18.71 -27.55 2.58
C VAL A 86 -17.93 -28.82 2.24
N GLU A 87 -17.94 -29.82 3.13
CA GLU A 87 -17.37 -31.15 2.86
C GLU A 87 -18.04 -31.81 1.65
N GLU A 88 -19.38 -31.86 1.63
CA GLU A 88 -20.15 -32.48 0.55
C GLU A 88 -19.92 -31.75 -0.79
N ALA A 89 -19.91 -30.41 -0.79
CA ALA A 89 -19.61 -29.60 -1.96
C ALA A 89 -18.21 -29.91 -2.53
N GLY A 90 -17.21 -30.05 -1.66
CA GLY A 90 -15.86 -30.44 -2.06
C GLY A 90 -15.81 -31.85 -2.68
N GLN A 91 -16.49 -32.82 -2.06
CA GLN A 91 -16.50 -34.22 -2.52
C GLN A 91 -17.11 -34.39 -3.91
N ILE A 92 -18.16 -33.63 -4.24
CA ILE A 92 -18.77 -33.67 -5.58
C ILE A 92 -18.02 -32.83 -6.62
N GLY A 93 -16.91 -32.19 -6.22
CA GLY A 93 -16.06 -31.44 -7.14
C GLY A 93 -16.51 -30.00 -7.41
N ALA A 94 -17.32 -29.39 -6.53
CA ALA A 94 -17.63 -27.97 -6.65
C ALA A 94 -16.35 -27.12 -6.61
N ALA A 95 -16.33 -26.03 -7.39
CA ALA A 95 -15.13 -25.20 -7.52
C ALA A 95 -15.02 -24.17 -6.39
N ALA A 96 -16.14 -23.51 -6.05
CA ALA A 96 -16.20 -22.52 -4.98
C ALA A 96 -17.53 -22.55 -4.21
N ALA A 97 -17.52 -21.99 -2.99
CA ALA A 97 -18.72 -21.77 -2.19
C ALA A 97 -18.72 -20.39 -1.51
N VAL A 98 -19.90 -19.82 -1.35
CA VAL A 98 -20.14 -18.54 -0.65
C VAL A 98 -20.98 -18.83 0.59
N ILE A 99 -20.41 -18.58 1.76
CA ILE A 99 -21.07 -18.78 3.05
C ILE A 99 -21.73 -17.46 3.48
N LEU A 100 -23.05 -17.40 3.30
CA LEU A 100 -23.86 -16.25 3.72
C LEU A 100 -24.11 -16.26 5.24
N SER A 101 -24.11 -17.45 5.83
CA SER A 101 -24.35 -17.65 7.25
C SER A 101 -23.33 -16.89 8.11
N ALA A 102 -23.84 -16.14 9.08
CA ALA A 102 -23.05 -15.41 10.08
C ALA A 102 -22.85 -16.24 11.37
N HIS A 103 -22.03 -15.75 12.30
CA HIS A 103 -21.83 -16.34 13.65
C HIS A 103 -21.25 -17.77 13.66
N LEU A 104 -20.36 -18.10 12.73
CA LEU A 104 -19.67 -19.40 12.69
C LEU A 104 -18.50 -19.52 13.70
N GLY A 105 -18.28 -18.49 14.53
CA GLY A 105 -17.15 -18.42 15.46
C GLY A 105 -15.80 -18.21 14.75
N VAL A 106 -14.74 -18.14 15.56
CA VAL A 106 -13.35 -17.96 15.14
C VAL A 106 -12.46 -19.05 15.74
N GLY A 107 -11.42 -19.44 15.01
CA GLY A 107 -10.49 -20.51 15.41
C GLY A 107 -10.81 -21.86 14.77
N GLU A 108 -9.86 -22.79 14.85
CA GLU A 108 -9.92 -24.09 14.16
C GLU A 108 -11.06 -24.98 14.63
N ALA A 109 -11.38 -24.94 15.93
CA ALA A 109 -12.47 -25.72 16.53
C ALA A 109 -13.87 -25.15 16.24
N ALA A 110 -13.96 -23.90 15.78
CA ALA A 110 -15.24 -23.28 15.44
C ALA A 110 -15.74 -23.80 14.07
N PRO A 111 -17.06 -23.74 13.80
CA PRO A 111 -17.61 -24.08 12.48
C PRO A 111 -16.89 -23.41 11.30
N ALA A 112 -16.42 -22.17 11.44
CA ALA A 112 -15.62 -21.49 10.40
C ALA A 112 -14.30 -22.22 10.10
N GLY A 113 -13.57 -22.63 11.14
CA GLY A 113 -12.31 -23.37 11.02
C GLY A 113 -12.51 -24.75 10.41
N ALA A 114 -13.54 -25.48 10.86
CA ALA A 114 -13.89 -26.79 10.31
C ALA A 114 -14.30 -26.72 8.83
N ALA A 115 -15.07 -25.70 8.43
CA ALA A 115 -15.42 -25.45 7.04
C ALA A 115 -14.19 -25.14 6.19
N HIS A 116 -13.28 -24.28 6.67
CA HIS A 116 -12.04 -23.98 5.96
C HIS A 116 -11.16 -25.23 5.77
N ALA A 117 -11.03 -26.06 6.81
CA ALA A 117 -10.28 -27.31 6.74
C ALA A 117 -10.91 -28.31 5.74
N ALA A 118 -12.24 -28.43 5.71
CA ALA A 118 -12.96 -29.24 4.74
C ALA A 118 -12.73 -28.75 3.31
N ALA A 119 -12.87 -27.45 3.07
CA ALA A 119 -12.65 -26.86 1.75
C ALA A 119 -11.22 -27.09 1.23
N ARG A 120 -10.21 -26.92 2.10
CA ARG A 120 -8.81 -27.18 1.75
C ARG A 120 -8.53 -28.61 1.31
N ARG A 121 -9.16 -29.61 1.95
CA ARG A 121 -8.95 -31.04 1.60
C ARG A 121 -9.34 -31.35 0.15
N HIS A 122 -10.34 -30.64 -0.38
CA HIS A 122 -10.90 -30.87 -1.72
C HIS A 122 -10.53 -29.78 -2.74
N GLY A 123 -9.71 -28.79 -2.36
CA GLY A 123 -9.38 -27.65 -3.21
C GLY A 123 -10.56 -26.74 -3.54
N LEU A 124 -11.64 -26.78 -2.74
CA LEU A 124 -12.78 -25.87 -2.83
C LEU A 124 -12.39 -24.49 -2.27
N ARG A 125 -12.75 -23.41 -2.96
CA ARG A 125 -12.51 -22.04 -2.46
C ARG A 125 -13.72 -21.48 -1.71
N LEU A 126 -13.49 -20.69 -0.67
CA LEU A 126 -14.57 -20.10 0.14
C LEU A 126 -14.56 -18.57 0.15
N ILE A 127 -15.75 -17.97 -0.07
CA ILE A 127 -16.06 -16.59 0.32
C ILE A 127 -16.90 -16.60 1.60
N GLY A 128 -16.65 -15.64 2.50
CA GLY A 128 -17.31 -15.57 3.79
C GLY A 128 -16.50 -16.25 4.90
N PRO A 129 -17.12 -16.70 6.00
CA PRO A 129 -18.55 -16.56 6.32
C PRO A 129 -18.98 -15.11 6.49
N ASP A 130 -20.28 -14.90 6.76
CA ASP A 130 -20.87 -13.56 6.95
C ASP A 130 -20.79 -12.70 5.68
N SER A 131 -20.97 -13.34 4.53
CA SER A 131 -21.03 -12.69 3.23
C SER A 131 -22.46 -12.27 2.89
N VAL A 132 -22.61 -11.14 2.21
CA VAL A 132 -23.83 -10.73 1.51
C VAL A 132 -23.88 -11.32 0.09
N GLY A 133 -22.83 -11.99 -0.37
CA GLY A 133 -22.73 -12.60 -1.70
C GLY A 133 -21.88 -11.82 -2.68
N LEU A 134 -22.15 -12.02 -3.98
CA LEU A 134 -21.43 -11.38 -5.08
C LEU A 134 -22.32 -11.10 -6.29
N SER A 135 -21.91 -10.12 -7.11
CA SER A 135 -22.57 -9.79 -8.37
C SER A 135 -21.55 -9.43 -9.46
N VAL A 136 -21.81 -9.87 -10.69
CA VAL A 136 -21.09 -9.50 -11.91
C VAL A 136 -22.12 -9.01 -12.93
N PRO A 137 -22.47 -7.70 -12.90
CA PRO A 137 -23.63 -7.17 -13.63
C PRO A 137 -23.59 -7.41 -15.14
N ALA A 138 -22.42 -7.31 -15.78
CA ALA A 138 -22.27 -7.53 -17.22
C ALA A 138 -22.62 -8.96 -17.67
N ARG A 139 -22.69 -9.92 -16.72
CA ARG A 139 -23.06 -11.32 -16.96
C ARG A 139 -24.44 -11.68 -16.41
N GLY A 140 -25.20 -10.70 -15.94
CA GLY A 140 -26.48 -10.92 -15.27
C GLY A 140 -26.40 -11.70 -13.96
N LEU A 141 -25.19 -11.87 -13.41
CA LEU A 141 -24.98 -12.60 -12.17
C LEU A 141 -25.25 -11.69 -10.97
N ASN A 142 -26.27 -12.00 -10.19
CA ASN A 142 -26.53 -11.36 -8.90
C ASN A 142 -26.85 -12.42 -7.83
N ALA A 143 -25.82 -13.09 -7.35
CA ALA A 143 -25.89 -14.08 -6.27
C ALA A 143 -25.65 -13.40 -4.91
N SER A 144 -26.50 -12.43 -4.56
CA SER A 144 -26.30 -11.59 -3.38
C SER A 144 -27.60 -11.15 -2.70
N LEU A 145 -27.48 -10.63 -1.47
CA LEU A 145 -28.56 -10.01 -0.69
C LEU A 145 -28.60 -8.48 -0.88
N LEU A 146 -28.05 -7.97 -1.98
CA LEU A 146 -28.17 -6.56 -2.35
C LEU A 146 -29.63 -6.23 -2.65
N ALA A 147 -30.07 -5.02 -2.27
CA ALA A 147 -31.46 -4.59 -2.47
C ALA A 147 -31.89 -4.58 -3.94
N ARG A 148 -30.94 -4.33 -4.85
CA ARG A 148 -31.15 -4.29 -6.31
C ARG A 148 -29.91 -4.83 -7.03
N PRO A 149 -30.07 -5.44 -8.22
CA PRO A 149 -28.93 -5.76 -9.07
C PRO A 149 -28.14 -4.47 -9.41
N PRO A 150 -26.83 -4.41 -9.15
CA PRO A 150 -26.01 -3.29 -9.55
C PRO A 150 -26.02 -3.09 -11.06
N LYS A 151 -25.87 -1.84 -11.53
CA LYS A 151 -25.77 -1.54 -12.96
C LYS A 151 -24.39 -2.00 -13.50
N PRO A 152 -24.30 -2.46 -14.77
CA PRO A 152 -23.01 -2.69 -15.42
C PRO A 152 -22.16 -1.43 -15.50
N GLY A 153 -20.87 -1.57 -15.21
CA GLY A 153 -19.87 -0.51 -15.31
C GLY A 153 -18.46 -1.07 -15.17
N ASP A 154 -17.52 -0.23 -14.73
CA ASP A 154 -16.09 -0.54 -14.74
C ASP A 154 -15.40 -0.34 -13.37
N LEU A 155 -16.19 -0.29 -12.29
CA LEU A 155 -15.69 -0.23 -10.92
C LEU A 155 -15.81 -1.60 -10.24
N ALA A 156 -14.74 -2.11 -9.66
CA ALA A 156 -14.80 -3.31 -8.82
C ALA A 156 -14.98 -2.89 -7.35
N LEU A 157 -16.02 -3.37 -6.69
CA LEU A 157 -16.25 -3.15 -5.26
C LEU A 157 -15.93 -4.41 -4.46
N ILE A 158 -14.91 -4.34 -3.62
CA ILE A 158 -14.46 -5.43 -2.74
C ILE A 158 -14.66 -4.97 -1.30
N SER A 159 -15.43 -5.72 -0.49
CA SER A 159 -15.71 -5.30 0.88
C SER A 159 -15.72 -6.47 1.87
N GLN A 160 -15.05 -6.33 3.00
CA GLN A 160 -15.23 -7.21 4.15
C GLN A 160 -16.55 -6.95 4.91
N SER A 161 -17.13 -5.76 4.74
CA SER A 161 -18.42 -5.40 5.35
C SER A 161 -19.56 -5.48 4.32
N GLY A 162 -20.53 -6.36 4.57
CA GLY A 162 -21.72 -6.48 3.73
C GLY A 162 -22.54 -5.19 3.67
N THR A 163 -22.73 -4.50 4.80
CA THR A 163 -23.55 -3.27 4.86
C THR A 163 -22.89 -2.10 4.16
N VAL A 164 -21.56 -1.97 4.25
CA VAL A 164 -20.81 -0.95 3.49
C VAL A 164 -20.91 -1.22 2.00
N ALA A 165 -20.78 -2.48 1.57
CA ALA A 165 -20.94 -2.85 0.16
C ALA A 165 -22.34 -2.52 -0.35
N SER A 166 -23.37 -2.89 0.41
CA SER A 166 -24.77 -2.60 0.08
C SER A 166 -25.04 -1.10 -0.03
N ALA A 167 -24.48 -0.29 0.88
CA ALA A 167 -24.63 1.17 0.84
C ALA A 167 -24.00 1.77 -0.43
N ILE A 168 -22.78 1.36 -0.79
CA ILE A 168 -22.08 1.83 -1.99
C ILE A 168 -22.80 1.38 -3.27
N ALA A 169 -23.27 0.12 -3.31
CA ALA A 169 -23.99 -0.42 -4.46
C ALA A 169 -25.35 0.30 -4.68
N GLU A 170 -26.13 0.51 -3.61
CA GLU A 170 -27.40 1.24 -3.65
C GLU A 170 -27.18 2.71 -4.04
N TRP A 171 -26.16 3.35 -3.47
CA TRP A 171 -25.76 4.71 -3.84
C TRP A 171 -25.41 4.78 -5.33
N GLY A 172 -24.56 3.86 -5.82
CA GLY A 172 -24.16 3.80 -7.23
C GLY A 172 -25.34 3.60 -8.18
N TRP A 173 -26.27 2.72 -7.82
CA TRP A 173 -27.49 2.49 -8.61
C TRP A 173 -28.31 3.78 -8.81
N ARG A 174 -28.52 4.54 -7.72
CA ARG A 174 -29.24 5.84 -7.73
C ARG A 174 -28.48 6.96 -8.45
N HIS A 175 -27.16 6.84 -8.56
CA HIS A 175 -26.32 7.84 -9.24
C HIS A 175 -25.92 7.43 -10.65
N GLY A 176 -26.40 6.28 -11.13
CA GLY A 176 -26.04 5.78 -12.46
C GLY A 176 -24.56 5.41 -12.58
N VAL A 177 -23.92 5.08 -11.46
CA VAL A 177 -22.57 4.51 -11.42
C VAL A 177 -22.70 2.99 -11.41
N GLY A 178 -21.99 2.34 -12.33
CA GLY A 178 -22.02 0.90 -12.52
C GLY A 178 -20.76 0.21 -12.02
N PHE A 179 -20.85 -1.10 -11.84
CA PHE A 179 -19.78 -1.95 -11.33
C PHE A 179 -19.43 -3.06 -12.33
N SER A 180 -18.14 -3.38 -12.42
CA SER A 180 -17.67 -4.60 -13.10
C SER A 180 -17.97 -5.82 -12.26
N ALA A 181 -17.74 -5.71 -10.94
CA ALA A 181 -18.12 -6.70 -9.94
C ALA A 181 -18.36 -6.06 -8.57
N VAL A 182 -19.21 -6.70 -7.77
CA VAL A 182 -19.39 -6.42 -6.34
C VAL A 182 -19.14 -7.72 -5.58
N MET A 183 -18.12 -7.77 -4.72
CA MET A 183 -17.74 -8.94 -3.94
C MET A 183 -17.72 -8.61 -2.45
N THR A 184 -18.50 -9.35 -1.66
CA THR A 184 -18.51 -9.21 -0.21
C THR A 184 -17.82 -10.41 0.43
N LEU A 185 -16.68 -10.17 1.08
CA LEU A 185 -15.79 -11.22 1.59
C LEU A 185 -16.15 -11.68 3.00
N GLY A 186 -16.95 -10.91 3.72
CA GLY A 186 -17.26 -11.14 5.13
C GLY A 186 -15.97 -11.30 5.94
N ARG A 187 -15.86 -12.41 6.67
CA ARG A 187 -14.69 -12.74 7.49
C ARG A 187 -13.46 -13.23 6.71
N SER A 188 -13.54 -13.38 5.39
CA SER A 188 -12.39 -13.74 4.53
C SER A 188 -11.68 -15.02 4.98
N ALA A 189 -12.43 -16.10 5.24
CA ALA A 189 -11.87 -17.35 5.78
C ALA A 189 -10.92 -18.08 4.83
N ASP A 190 -11.04 -17.86 3.51
CA ASP A 190 -10.15 -18.43 2.50
C ASP A 190 -9.77 -17.40 1.42
N ILE A 191 -10.74 -16.94 0.64
CA ILE A 191 -10.53 -15.83 -0.30
C ILE A 191 -10.50 -14.52 0.49
N ASP A 192 -9.43 -13.77 0.31
CA ASP A 192 -9.23 -12.47 0.96
C ASP A 192 -9.09 -11.31 -0.04
N ILE A 193 -8.88 -10.11 0.49
CA ILE A 193 -8.73 -8.88 -0.29
C ILE A 193 -7.59 -8.97 -1.30
N ALA A 194 -6.47 -9.62 -0.94
CA ALA A 194 -5.30 -9.69 -1.80
C ALA A 194 -5.60 -10.53 -3.05
N ASP A 195 -6.35 -11.62 -2.90
CA ASP A 195 -6.80 -12.44 -4.03
C ASP A 195 -7.68 -11.64 -5.01
N CYS A 196 -8.60 -10.83 -4.47
CA CYS A 196 -9.45 -9.96 -5.29
C CYS A 196 -8.62 -8.86 -5.97
N LEU A 197 -7.67 -8.24 -5.27
CA LEU A 197 -6.79 -7.22 -5.85
C LEU A 197 -5.97 -7.77 -7.02
N ASP A 198 -5.42 -8.97 -6.89
CA ASP A 198 -4.68 -9.63 -7.99
C ASP A 198 -5.57 -9.85 -9.21
N HIS A 199 -6.77 -10.39 -8.99
CA HIS A 199 -7.71 -10.62 -10.08
C HIS A 199 -8.12 -9.31 -10.77
N PHE A 200 -8.56 -8.32 -10.01
CA PHE A 200 -9.06 -7.06 -10.57
C PHE A 200 -7.94 -6.13 -11.06
N ALA A 201 -6.69 -6.34 -10.68
CA ALA A 201 -5.55 -5.67 -11.28
C ALA A 201 -5.40 -6.05 -12.76
N GLU A 202 -5.59 -7.33 -13.09
CA GLU A 202 -5.44 -7.87 -14.45
C GLU A 202 -6.72 -7.77 -15.30
N ASP A 203 -7.89 -7.68 -14.69
CA ASP A 203 -9.18 -7.62 -15.39
C ASP A 203 -9.35 -6.35 -16.24
N PHE A 204 -9.34 -6.48 -17.56
CA PHE A 204 -9.48 -5.34 -18.49
C PHE A 204 -10.86 -4.66 -18.45
N HIS A 205 -11.88 -5.30 -17.87
CA HIS A 205 -13.20 -4.68 -17.66
C HIS A 205 -13.24 -3.76 -16.45
N THR A 206 -12.31 -3.92 -15.51
CA THR A 206 -12.20 -3.08 -14.31
C THR A 206 -11.22 -1.95 -14.55
N ARG A 207 -11.68 -0.71 -14.42
CA ARG A 207 -10.86 0.52 -14.50
C ARG A 207 -10.34 0.96 -13.14
N ALA A 208 -11.13 0.82 -12.07
CA ALA A 208 -10.76 1.24 -10.72
C ALA A 208 -11.36 0.28 -9.68
N ILE A 209 -10.72 0.23 -8.51
CA ILE A 209 -11.06 -0.69 -7.43
C ILE A 209 -11.45 0.12 -6.19
N ILE A 210 -12.60 -0.22 -5.62
CA ILE A 210 -13.10 0.31 -4.36
C ILE A 210 -12.97 -0.79 -3.32
N LEU A 211 -12.27 -0.48 -2.23
CA LEU A 211 -11.96 -1.41 -1.16
C LEU A 211 -12.55 -0.91 0.15
N SER A 212 -13.26 -1.80 0.84
CA SER A 212 -13.70 -1.59 2.23
C SER A 212 -13.18 -2.73 3.09
N LEU A 213 -12.38 -2.39 4.09
CA LEU A 213 -11.73 -3.39 4.94
C LEU A 213 -11.72 -2.99 6.41
N HIS A 214 -11.62 -4.00 7.27
CA HIS A 214 -11.45 -3.82 8.70
C HIS A 214 -10.06 -4.29 9.15
N HIS A 215 -9.63 -5.45 8.67
CA HIS A 215 -8.37 -6.08 9.07
C HIS A 215 -7.70 -6.79 7.89
N ILE A 216 -6.38 -6.88 7.96
CA ILE A 216 -5.54 -7.64 7.03
C ILE A 216 -4.96 -8.82 7.79
N THR A 217 -5.11 -10.03 7.23
CA THR A 217 -4.63 -11.29 7.81
C THR A 217 -3.19 -11.60 7.38
N ASP A 218 -2.85 -11.35 6.13
CA ASP A 218 -1.51 -11.53 5.56
C ASP A 218 -1.03 -10.21 4.95
N ALA A 219 -0.19 -9.48 5.69
CA ALA A 219 0.34 -8.19 5.27
C ALA A 219 1.19 -8.28 4.00
N ARG A 220 1.93 -9.38 3.80
CA ARG A 220 2.81 -9.56 2.64
C ARG A 220 2.00 -9.76 1.39
N LYS A 221 1.07 -10.72 1.44
CA LYS A 221 0.14 -11.01 0.35
C LYS A 221 -0.64 -9.74 -0.02
N PHE A 222 -1.14 -9.01 0.98
CA PHE A 222 -1.84 -7.75 0.77
C PHE A 222 -0.97 -6.67 0.11
N LEU A 223 0.20 -6.34 0.66
CA LEU A 223 1.04 -5.27 0.11
C LEU A 223 1.52 -5.57 -1.31
N THR A 224 1.81 -6.85 -1.58
CA THR A 224 2.20 -7.31 -2.91
C THR A 224 1.06 -7.08 -3.92
N ALA A 225 -0.14 -7.58 -3.62
CA ALA A 225 -1.31 -7.44 -4.49
C ALA A 225 -1.76 -5.98 -4.63
N ALA A 226 -1.74 -5.22 -3.53
CA ALA A 226 -2.11 -3.81 -3.48
C ALA A 226 -1.17 -2.94 -4.34
N ARG A 227 0.15 -3.15 -4.25
CA ARG A 227 1.12 -2.43 -5.08
C ARG A 227 0.97 -2.76 -6.56
N ALA A 228 0.72 -4.03 -6.88
CA ALA A 228 0.45 -4.45 -8.26
C ALA A 228 -0.81 -3.77 -8.81
N ALA A 229 -1.90 -3.78 -8.03
CA ALA A 229 -3.16 -3.14 -8.39
C ALA A 229 -3.02 -1.61 -8.55
N ALA A 230 -2.43 -0.91 -7.56
CA ALA A 230 -2.27 0.54 -7.55
C ALA A 230 -1.40 1.08 -8.69
N ARG A 231 -0.45 0.27 -9.18
CA ARG A 231 0.37 0.62 -10.36
C ARG A 231 -0.41 0.55 -11.66
N ALA A 232 -1.42 -0.32 -11.72
CA ALA A 232 -2.24 -0.50 -12.90
C ALA A 232 -3.45 0.43 -12.90
N LYS A 233 -4.09 0.62 -11.73
CA LYS A 233 -5.43 1.19 -11.61
C LYS A 233 -5.60 1.99 -10.31
N PRO A 234 -6.49 3.00 -10.28
CA PRO A 234 -6.91 3.63 -9.04
C PRO A 234 -7.50 2.63 -8.04
N VAL A 235 -7.00 2.67 -6.80
CA VAL A 235 -7.54 1.89 -5.70
C VAL A 235 -7.86 2.81 -4.53
N VAL A 236 -9.14 2.89 -4.16
CA VAL A 236 -9.63 3.69 -3.03
C VAL A 236 -9.97 2.76 -1.88
N VAL A 237 -9.50 3.08 -0.68
CA VAL A 237 -9.69 2.26 0.51
C VAL A 237 -10.40 3.01 1.63
N LEU A 238 -11.49 2.43 2.12
CA LEU A 238 -12.15 2.81 3.36
C LEU A 238 -11.83 1.77 4.42
N ARG A 239 -11.18 2.19 5.49
CA ARG A 239 -10.94 1.35 6.67
C ARG A 239 -11.88 1.67 7.82
N THR A 240 -12.51 0.64 8.38
CA THR A 240 -13.22 0.70 9.67
C THR A 240 -12.31 0.27 10.84
N GLY A 241 -12.65 0.65 12.08
CA GLY A 241 -11.87 0.24 13.27
C GLY A 241 -10.55 1.01 13.45
N ARG A 242 -10.47 2.27 12.98
CA ARG A 242 -9.23 3.07 13.01
C ARG A 242 -8.74 3.42 14.41
N HIS A 243 -9.69 3.46 15.36
CA HIS A 243 -9.46 3.81 16.75
C HIS A 243 -9.53 2.59 17.67
N ASP A 244 -9.53 1.38 17.11
CA ASP A 244 -9.53 0.16 17.91
C ASP A 244 -8.32 0.18 18.85
N ALA A 245 -8.57 -0.13 20.12
CA ALA A 245 -7.52 -0.15 21.12
C ALA A 245 -6.50 -1.23 20.76
N PRO A 246 -5.19 -0.96 20.85
CA PRO A 246 -4.19 -2.00 20.66
C PRO A 246 -4.41 -3.10 21.72
N GLY A 247 -4.28 -4.36 21.31
CA GLY A 247 -4.47 -5.50 22.21
C GLY A 247 -3.46 -5.57 23.37
N ARG A 248 -2.38 -4.79 23.32
CA ARG A 248 -1.33 -4.67 24.34
C ARG A 248 -1.03 -3.19 24.60
N ARG A 249 -0.74 -2.82 25.86
CA ARG A 249 -0.20 -1.48 26.17
C ARG A 249 1.22 -1.35 25.60
N PRO A 250 1.56 -0.22 24.96
CA PRO A 250 2.90 0.02 24.46
C PRO A 250 3.91 0.16 25.61
N GLU A 251 5.14 -0.33 25.40
CA GLU A 251 6.24 -0.26 26.37
C GLU A 251 7.31 0.79 25.99
N THR A 252 7.17 1.42 24.82
CA THR A 252 8.02 2.49 24.30
C THR A 252 7.17 3.65 23.77
N HIS A 253 7.77 4.85 23.64
CA HIS A 253 7.08 5.97 23.03
C HIS A 253 6.79 5.70 21.55
N THR A 254 7.73 5.10 20.83
CA THR A 254 7.53 4.67 19.43
C THR A 254 6.38 3.67 19.30
N GLY A 255 6.25 2.71 20.22
CA GLY A 255 5.11 1.79 20.29
C GLY A 255 3.78 2.50 20.55
N ALA A 256 3.76 3.52 21.42
CA ALA A 256 2.55 4.31 21.70
C ALA A 256 2.13 5.18 20.51
N LEU A 257 3.11 5.64 19.73
CA LEU A 257 2.92 6.39 18.51
C LEU A 257 2.53 5.50 17.32
N ALA A 258 2.87 4.21 17.32
CA ALA A 258 2.50 3.28 16.26
C ALA A 258 1.09 2.69 16.45
N ARG A 259 0.07 3.55 16.51
CA ARG A 259 -1.33 3.09 16.64
C ARG A 259 -1.79 2.34 15.37
N PRO A 260 -2.66 1.32 15.49
CA PRO A 260 -3.09 0.50 14.35
C PRO A 260 -3.64 1.32 13.17
N GLY A 261 -4.39 2.39 13.42
CA GLY A 261 -4.90 3.29 12.38
C GLY A 261 -3.78 3.88 11.51
N ALA A 262 -2.76 4.44 12.17
CA ALA A 262 -1.65 5.12 11.51
C ALA A 262 -0.69 4.15 10.81
N VAL A 263 -0.51 2.93 11.34
CA VAL A 263 0.29 1.89 10.66
C VAL A 263 -0.37 1.45 9.35
N TYR A 264 -1.68 1.24 9.31
CA TYR A 264 -2.37 0.93 8.06
C TYR A 264 -2.32 2.09 7.08
N GLU A 265 -2.43 3.33 7.53
CA GLU A 265 -2.30 4.48 6.64
C GLU A 265 -0.90 4.52 6.00
N ALA A 266 0.15 4.25 6.78
CA ALA A 266 1.50 4.09 6.26
C ALA A 266 1.59 2.93 5.24
N ALA A 267 0.93 1.80 5.51
CA ALA A 267 0.86 0.67 4.60
C ALA A 267 0.13 0.98 3.29
N PHE A 268 -1.02 1.66 3.36
CA PHE A 268 -1.81 2.07 2.20
C PHE A 268 -1.03 3.04 1.33
N ARG A 269 -0.38 4.04 1.93
CA ARG A 269 0.49 4.97 1.22
C ARG A 269 1.66 4.26 0.56
N ARG A 270 2.32 3.37 1.29
CA ARG A 270 3.43 2.54 0.78
C ARG A 270 2.99 1.61 -0.37
N ALA A 271 1.71 1.27 -0.42
CA ALA A 271 1.10 0.51 -1.51
C ALA A 271 0.48 1.37 -2.62
N GLY A 272 0.47 2.71 -2.49
CA GLY A 272 -0.14 3.66 -3.41
C GLY A 272 -1.67 3.65 -3.43
N LEU A 273 -2.31 3.21 -2.35
CA LEU A 273 -3.76 3.23 -2.19
C LEU A 273 -4.21 4.60 -1.68
N LEU A 274 -5.34 5.10 -2.20
CA LEU A 274 -5.97 6.32 -1.72
C LEU A 274 -6.90 6.00 -0.54
N ALA A 275 -6.48 6.35 0.67
CA ALA A 275 -7.33 6.19 1.87
C ALA A 275 -8.34 7.34 1.99
N VAL A 276 -9.59 7.02 2.29
CA VAL A 276 -10.68 7.99 2.53
C VAL A 276 -11.32 7.76 3.89
N ASP A 277 -11.81 8.82 4.56
CA ASP A 277 -12.12 8.78 6.00
C ASP A 277 -13.52 8.27 6.36
N GLY A 278 -14.46 8.27 5.41
CA GLY A 278 -15.84 7.89 5.66
C GLY A 278 -16.60 7.54 4.38
N LEU A 279 -17.90 7.24 4.53
CA LEU A 279 -18.76 6.91 3.40
C LEU A 279 -18.99 8.10 2.47
N ASP A 280 -19.09 9.32 2.99
CA ASP A 280 -19.29 10.52 2.16
C ASP A 280 -18.10 10.74 1.21
N ALA A 281 -16.88 10.70 1.75
CA ALA A 281 -15.65 10.75 0.95
C ALA A 281 -15.55 9.57 -0.04
N MET A 282 -16.01 8.37 0.36
CA MET A 282 -16.08 7.21 -0.54
C MET A 282 -17.08 7.46 -1.68
N PHE A 283 -18.27 8.00 -1.43
CA PHE A 283 -19.24 8.33 -2.47
C PHE A 283 -18.70 9.37 -3.44
N SER A 284 -18.02 10.40 -2.95
CA SER A 284 -17.32 11.38 -3.79
C SER A 284 -16.23 10.75 -4.65
N ALA A 285 -15.50 9.76 -4.11
CA ALA A 285 -14.53 8.98 -4.88
C ALA A 285 -15.21 8.10 -5.94
N VAL A 286 -16.31 7.42 -5.61
CA VAL A 286 -17.08 6.57 -6.55
C VAL A 286 -17.68 7.41 -7.68
N GLU A 287 -18.27 8.58 -7.39
CA GLU A 287 -18.80 9.51 -8.40
C GLU A 287 -17.69 9.96 -9.36
N THR A 288 -16.55 10.35 -8.79
CA THR A 288 -15.41 10.84 -9.56
C THR A 288 -14.83 9.74 -10.45
N LEU A 289 -14.48 8.59 -9.85
CA LEU A 289 -13.87 7.48 -10.57
C LEU A 289 -14.84 6.87 -11.58
N GLY A 290 -16.14 6.85 -11.29
CA GLY A 290 -17.17 6.40 -12.22
C GLY A 290 -17.22 7.20 -13.51
N ARG A 291 -16.80 8.48 -13.51
CA ARG A 291 -16.98 9.39 -14.67
C ARG A 291 -15.69 9.94 -15.27
N GLN A 292 -14.66 10.12 -14.45
CA GLN A 292 -13.40 10.74 -14.86
C GLN A 292 -12.27 9.72 -14.93
N ARG A 293 -11.31 10.00 -15.80
CA ARG A 293 -10.04 9.26 -15.87
C ARG A 293 -8.95 10.08 -15.20
N PRO A 294 -7.88 9.45 -14.69
CA PRO A 294 -6.70 10.17 -14.23
C PRO A 294 -6.18 11.14 -15.31
N PHE A 295 -5.75 12.32 -14.90
CA PHE A 295 -5.27 13.40 -15.78
C PHE A 295 -3.98 14.03 -15.23
N PRO A 296 -3.15 14.68 -16.08
CA PRO A 296 -1.95 15.39 -15.63
C PRO A 296 -2.28 16.77 -15.02
N GLY A 297 -1.43 17.26 -14.11
CA GLY A 297 -1.59 18.54 -13.41
C GLY A 297 -2.45 18.54 -12.13
N ASN A 298 -2.43 19.63 -11.38
CA ASN A 298 -3.07 19.77 -10.06
C ASN A 298 -3.73 21.15 -9.86
N ARG A 299 -3.88 21.93 -10.93
CA ARG A 299 -4.42 23.30 -10.89
C ARG A 299 -5.91 23.31 -11.21
N LEU A 300 -6.71 23.77 -10.26
CA LEU A 300 -8.17 23.83 -10.37
C LEU A 300 -8.66 25.23 -10.72
N MET A 301 -9.48 25.35 -11.77
CA MET A 301 -10.27 26.56 -12.03
C MET A 301 -11.66 26.42 -11.43
N ILE A 302 -12.14 27.42 -10.68
CA ILE A 302 -13.47 27.43 -10.09
C ILE A 302 -14.33 28.45 -10.82
N VAL A 303 -15.50 28.03 -11.31
CA VAL A 303 -16.50 28.88 -11.97
C VAL A 303 -17.79 28.81 -11.15
N SER A 304 -18.34 29.95 -10.76
CA SER A 304 -19.54 30.00 -9.91
C SER A 304 -20.43 31.20 -10.24
N ASN A 305 -21.74 31.10 -10.03
CA ASN A 305 -22.66 32.24 -10.06
C ASN A 305 -22.78 32.98 -8.72
N GLY A 306 -21.82 32.83 -7.81
CA GLY A 306 -21.76 33.64 -6.60
C GLY A 306 -20.38 33.65 -5.93
N ARG A 307 -19.91 34.84 -5.57
CA ARG A 307 -18.65 35.05 -4.85
C ARG A 307 -18.48 34.20 -3.60
N GLY A 308 -19.54 34.09 -2.77
CA GLY A 308 -19.48 33.38 -1.49
C GLY A 308 -19.21 31.88 -1.65
N ILE A 309 -19.97 31.20 -2.51
CA ILE A 309 -19.80 29.77 -2.75
C ILE A 309 -18.50 29.46 -3.51
N GLY A 310 -18.07 30.36 -4.42
CA GLY A 310 -16.76 30.25 -5.05
C GLY A 310 -15.60 30.37 -4.06
N ALA A 311 -15.70 31.28 -3.09
CA ALA A 311 -14.70 31.43 -2.02
C ALA A 311 -14.64 30.21 -1.10
N LEU A 312 -15.78 29.63 -0.71
CA LEU A 312 -15.82 28.39 0.08
C LEU A 312 -15.08 27.23 -0.62
N ALA A 313 -15.28 27.09 -1.93
CA ALA A 313 -14.57 26.10 -2.73
C ALA A 313 -13.05 26.34 -2.75
N ALA A 314 -12.62 27.60 -2.85
CA ALA A 314 -11.21 27.98 -2.82
C ALA A 314 -10.57 27.75 -1.45
N ASP A 315 -11.26 28.12 -0.37
CA ASP A 315 -10.81 27.90 1.01
C ASP A 315 -10.66 26.39 1.27
N ARG A 316 -11.65 25.58 0.87
CA ARG A 316 -11.57 24.12 1.00
C ARG A 316 -10.41 23.52 0.20
N LEU A 317 -10.15 24.04 -1.00
CA LEU A 317 -9.00 23.61 -1.81
C LEU A 317 -7.69 23.92 -1.08
N ALA A 318 -7.56 25.12 -0.49
CA ALA A 318 -6.38 25.54 0.25
C ALA A 318 -6.17 24.71 1.53
N ASP A 319 -7.23 24.46 2.30
CA ASP A 319 -7.20 23.62 3.51
C ASP A 319 -6.68 22.21 3.23
N LEU A 320 -6.98 21.68 2.04
CA LEU A 320 -6.57 20.35 1.60
C LEU A 320 -5.23 20.35 0.83
N GLY A 321 -4.56 21.50 0.72
CA GLY A 321 -3.27 21.67 0.06
C GLY A 321 -3.31 21.69 -1.47
N GLY A 322 -4.47 21.93 -2.07
CA GLY A 322 -4.65 22.02 -3.52
C GLY A 322 -4.16 23.33 -4.12
N THR A 323 -4.13 23.41 -5.45
CA THR A 323 -3.60 24.56 -6.19
C THR A 323 -4.66 25.19 -7.07
N LEU A 324 -4.88 26.49 -6.95
CA LEU A 324 -5.73 27.25 -7.88
C LEU A 324 -5.00 27.47 -9.21
N ALA A 325 -5.73 27.39 -10.32
CA ALA A 325 -5.24 27.79 -11.62
C ALA A 325 -5.15 29.32 -11.76
N GLU A 326 -4.14 29.81 -12.46
CA GLU A 326 -3.99 31.22 -12.82
C GLU A 326 -4.22 31.37 -14.33
N PRO A 327 -5.30 32.04 -14.77
CA PRO A 327 -5.57 32.20 -16.19
C PRO A 327 -4.55 33.14 -16.84
N ALA A 328 -3.95 32.73 -17.95
CA ALA A 328 -3.00 33.55 -18.70
C ALA A 328 -3.71 34.75 -19.35
N PRO A 329 -3.00 35.83 -19.71
CA PRO A 329 -3.60 37.01 -20.32
C PRO A 329 -4.49 36.72 -21.54
N ALA A 330 -4.09 35.78 -22.41
CA ALA A 330 -4.91 35.39 -23.56
C ALA A 330 -6.25 34.73 -23.16
N THR A 331 -6.26 33.92 -22.09
CA THR A 331 -7.49 33.32 -21.56
C THR A 331 -8.34 34.39 -20.87
N GLN A 332 -7.71 35.33 -20.16
CA GLN A 332 -8.38 36.49 -19.56
C GLN A 332 -9.07 37.35 -20.63
N ASP A 333 -8.41 37.64 -21.76
CA ASP A 333 -9.00 38.38 -22.88
C ASP A 333 -10.24 37.67 -23.45
N CYS A 334 -10.19 36.35 -23.62
CA CYS A 334 -11.36 35.57 -24.04
C CYS A 334 -12.50 35.55 -23.01
N LEU A 335 -12.20 35.77 -21.72
CA LEU A 335 -13.18 35.86 -20.64
C LEU A 335 -13.72 37.29 -20.44
N ALA A 336 -13.12 38.31 -21.06
CA ALA A 336 -13.56 39.70 -20.95
C ALA A 336 -15.05 39.96 -21.29
N PRO A 337 -15.68 39.23 -22.23
CA PRO A 337 -17.11 39.38 -22.49
C PRO A 337 -18.04 38.86 -21.37
N VAL A 338 -17.53 38.11 -20.39
CA VAL A 338 -18.33 37.57 -19.27
C VAL A 338 -18.66 38.69 -18.28
N ARG A 339 -19.96 38.97 -18.11
CA ARG A 339 -20.50 40.25 -17.62
C ARG A 339 -20.12 40.68 -16.19
N HIS A 340 -19.64 39.77 -15.33
CA HIS A 340 -19.49 40.04 -13.88
C HIS A 340 -18.15 39.63 -13.24
N GLY A 341 -17.17 39.14 -14.02
CA GLY A 341 -15.95 38.55 -13.48
C GLY A 341 -14.80 39.53 -13.28
N ARG A 342 -14.25 39.60 -12.06
CA ARG A 342 -12.78 39.78 -11.94
C ARG A 342 -12.19 38.54 -12.62
N GLN A 343 -11.31 38.71 -13.61
CA GLN A 343 -10.70 37.61 -14.36
C GLN A 343 -9.64 36.88 -13.52
N ALA A 344 -10.06 36.45 -12.34
CA ALA A 344 -9.31 35.76 -11.31
C ALA A 344 -9.96 34.41 -11.03
N ASN A 345 -9.34 33.63 -10.17
CA ASN A 345 -9.86 32.34 -9.73
C ASN A 345 -10.12 32.44 -8.22
N PRO A 346 -11.36 32.25 -7.73
CA PRO A 346 -12.58 31.84 -8.46
C PRO A 346 -13.13 32.87 -9.47
N LEU A 347 -13.67 32.37 -10.58
CA LEU A 347 -14.41 33.15 -11.58
C LEU A 347 -15.89 33.28 -11.16
N ASP A 348 -16.30 34.51 -10.83
CA ASP A 348 -17.66 34.86 -10.41
C ASP A 348 -18.49 35.36 -11.61
N LEU A 349 -19.52 34.60 -11.98
CA LEU A 349 -20.47 34.92 -13.05
C LEU A 349 -21.58 35.87 -12.59
N GLY A 350 -21.70 36.14 -11.28
CA GLY A 350 -22.77 36.95 -10.71
C GLY A 350 -24.06 36.18 -10.46
N ILE A 351 -24.88 36.68 -9.51
CA ILE A 351 -26.12 36.03 -9.07
C ILE A 351 -27.20 36.00 -10.17
N ASP A 352 -27.12 36.90 -11.13
CA ASP A 352 -28.00 37.02 -12.29
C ASP A 352 -27.50 36.27 -13.52
N ALA A 353 -26.44 35.46 -13.39
CA ALA A 353 -25.90 34.63 -14.46
C ALA A 353 -26.99 33.75 -15.10
N VAL A 354 -27.03 33.78 -16.42
CA VAL A 354 -27.90 32.94 -17.25
C VAL A 354 -27.08 31.81 -17.88
N PRO A 355 -27.71 30.75 -18.45
CA PRO A 355 -26.96 29.63 -19.03
C PRO A 355 -25.89 30.04 -20.05
N GLY A 356 -26.13 31.09 -20.85
CA GLY A 356 -25.16 31.62 -21.80
C GLY A 356 -23.84 32.10 -21.18
N ASP A 357 -23.87 32.62 -19.94
CA ASP A 357 -22.66 33.08 -19.24
C ASP A 357 -21.76 31.89 -18.85
N TYR A 358 -22.35 30.75 -18.51
CA TYR A 358 -21.61 29.50 -18.27
C TYR A 358 -20.91 29.01 -19.54
N VAL A 359 -21.55 29.08 -20.70
CA VAL A 359 -20.89 28.73 -21.98
C VAL A 359 -19.72 29.68 -22.26
N GLY A 360 -19.96 30.99 -22.13
CA GLY A 360 -18.95 32.02 -22.37
C GLY A 360 -17.72 31.86 -21.48
N ALA A 361 -17.89 31.37 -20.25
CA ALA A 361 -16.79 31.05 -19.35
C ALA A 361 -16.13 29.69 -19.66
N LEU A 362 -16.91 28.64 -19.87
CA LEU A 362 -16.39 27.27 -20.01
C LEU A 362 -15.65 27.05 -21.34
N GLU A 363 -16.10 27.63 -22.45
CA GLU A 363 -15.46 27.39 -23.76
C GLU A 363 -13.99 27.86 -23.81
N PRO A 364 -13.64 29.09 -23.38
CA PRO A 364 -12.24 29.52 -23.27
C PRO A 364 -11.44 28.68 -22.27
N LEU A 365 -12.03 28.37 -21.11
CA LEU A 365 -11.34 27.60 -20.07
C LEU A 365 -11.05 26.16 -20.50
N LEU A 366 -11.96 25.52 -21.24
CA LEU A 366 -11.75 24.19 -21.81
C LEU A 366 -10.73 24.21 -22.96
N ALA A 367 -10.58 25.34 -23.66
CA ALA A 367 -9.59 25.56 -24.71
C ALA A 367 -8.17 25.78 -24.17
N GLY A 368 -8.06 26.56 -23.09
CA GLY A 368 -6.79 26.97 -22.50
C GLY A 368 -6.04 25.82 -21.81
N ARG A 369 -4.73 26.01 -21.58
CA ARG A 369 -3.86 25.06 -20.86
C ARG A 369 -3.50 25.53 -19.45
N ASP A 370 -4.12 26.62 -19.00
CA ASP A 370 -3.79 27.30 -17.75
C ASP A 370 -4.37 26.59 -16.52
N SER A 371 -5.42 25.79 -16.72
CA SER A 371 -6.02 24.92 -15.71
C SER A 371 -5.99 23.46 -16.14
N ASP A 372 -5.89 22.58 -15.15
CA ASP A 372 -5.85 21.12 -15.36
C ASP A 372 -7.24 20.50 -15.15
N ALA A 373 -8.09 21.16 -14.36
CA ALA A 373 -9.50 20.81 -14.16
C ALA A 373 -10.37 22.07 -13.96
N ILE A 374 -11.69 21.91 -14.10
CA ILE A 374 -12.67 22.96 -13.82
C ILE A 374 -13.75 22.42 -12.86
N VAL A 375 -14.07 23.16 -11.81
CA VAL A 375 -15.30 22.97 -11.02
C VAL A 375 -16.30 24.06 -11.41
N SER A 376 -17.48 23.65 -11.86
CA SER A 376 -18.60 24.53 -12.22
C SER A 376 -19.68 24.44 -11.15
N ILE A 377 -19.91 25.55 -10.45
CA ILE A 377 -20.86 25.65 -9.35
C ILE A 377 -22.08 26.45 -9.79
N HIS A 378 -23.25 25.89 -9.55
CA HIS A 378 -24.52 26.55 -9.80
C HIS A 378 -25.42 26.50 -8.56
N VAL A 379 -25.88 27.67 -8.13
CA VAL A 379 -26.96 27.86 -7.17
C VAL A 379 -28.20 28.35 -7.94
N PRO A 380 -29.35 27.66 -7.88
CA PRO A 380 -30.54 28.08 -8.61
C PRO A 380 -31.04 29.45 -8.14
N THR A 381 -31.47 30.29 -9.08
CA THR A 381 -32.03 31.62 -8.81
C THR A 381 -33.32 31.83 -9.60
N ALA A 382 -34.03 32.94 -9.35
CA ALA A 382 -35.20 33.32 -10.13
C ALA A 382 -34.89 33.57 -11.63
N ARG A 383 -33.61 33.71 -12.00
CA ARG A 383 -33.15 33.99 -13.37
C ARG A 383 -32.72 32.73 -14.13
N ALA A 384 -32.23 31.72 -13.44
CA ALA A 384 -31.70 30.51 -14.04
C ALA A 384 -31.98 29.30 -13.14
N GLY A 385 -32.66 28.30 -13.73
CA GLY A 385 -32.89 27.02 -13.09
C GLY A 385 -31.74 26.03 -13.34
N SER A 386 -31.54 25.11 -12.40
CA SER A 386 -30.44 24.13 -12.44
C SER A 386 -30.44 23.23 -13.67
N ARG A 387 -31.62 22.92 -14.24
CA ARG A 387 -31.73 22.05 -15.42
C ARG A 387 -31.14 22.70 -16.69
N GLU A 388 -31.52 23.94 -16.99
CA GLU A 388 -31.02 24.65 -18.18
C GLU A 388 -29.51 24.87 -18.12
N VAL A 389 -29.00 25.19 -16.92
CA VAL A 389 -27.57 25.30 -16.68
C VAL A 389 -26.88 23.95 -16.83
N ALA A 390 -27.45 22.86 -16.32
CA ALA A 390 -26.89 21.52 -16.48
C ALA A 390 -26.80 21.09 -17.95
N GLU A 391 -27.86 21.28 -18.74
CA GLU A 391 -27.88 21.00 -20.19
C GLU A 391 -26.79 21.79 -20.92
N THR A 392 -26.60 23.05 -20.51
CA THR A 392 -25.62 23.96 -21.11
C THR A 392 -24.18 23.59 -20.76
N VAL A 393 -23.89 23.29 -19.49
CA VAL A 393 -22.57 22.82 -19.04
C VAL A 393 -22.23 21.49 -19.72
N ALA A 394 -23.17 20.54 -19.74
CA ALA A 394 -23.02 19.26 -20.42
C ALA A 394 -22.72 19.43 -21.92
N GLY A 395 -23.46 20.31 -22.59
CA GLY A 395 -23.27 20.62 -24.01
C GLY A 395 -21.89 21.22 -24.31
N ALA A 396 -21.42 22.17 -23.49
CA ALA A 396 -20.11 22.79 -23.64
C ALA A 396 -18.97 21.75 -23.49
N VAL A 397 -19.07 20.86 -22.50
CA VAL A 397 -18.10 19.78 -22.29
C VAL A 397 -18.14 18.75 -23.43
N ALA A 398 -19.31 18.37 -23.90
CA ALA A 398 -19.46 17.45 -25.04
C ALA A 398 -18.82 18.03 -26.31
N LYS A 399 -19.06 19.31 -26.60
CA LYS A 399 -18.45 20.05 -27.73
C LYS A 399 -16.93 20.12 -27.61
N ALA A 400 -16.39 20.38 -26.41
CA ALA A 400 -14.95 20.39 -26.20
C ALA A 400 -14.32 19.00 -26.44
N ARG A 401 -14.96 17.93 -25.96
CA ARG A 401 -14.50 16.55 -26.12
C ARG A 401 -14.51 16.09 -27.58
N SER A 402 -15.53 16.46 -28.36
CA SER A 402 -15.57 16.15 -29.80
C SER A 402 -14.46 16.90 -30.57
N ALA A 403 -14.04 18.06 -30.10
CA ALA A 403 -12.86 18.79 -30.59
C ALA A 403 -11.51 18.27 -30.04
N GLY A 404 -11.50 17.11 -29.38
CA GLY A 404 -10.28 16.49 -28.84
C GLY A 404 -9.79 17.04 -27.49
N ARG A 405 -10.53 17.98 -26.87
CA ARG A 405 -10.17 18.58 -25.57
C ARG A 405 -10.84 17.80 -24.44
N ARG A 406 -10.03 17.13 -23.60
CA ARG A 406 -10.52 16.22 -22.55
C ARG A 406 -10.27 16.71 -21.13
N LYS A 407 -10.21 18.02 -20.93
CA LYS A 407 -10.05 18.60 -19.59
C LYS A 407 -11.23 18.16 -18.70
N PRO A 408 -10.98 17.60 -17.50
CA PRO A 408 -12.03 17.18 -16.59
C PRO A 408 -12.81 18.39 -16.07
N VAL A 409 -14.14 18.21 -16.02
CA VAL A 409 -15.08 19.17 -15.43
C VAL A 409 -15.84 18.45 -14.33
N PHE A 410 -16.02 19.11 -13.20
CA PHE A 410 -16.79 18.67 -12.05
C PHE A 410 -17.95 19.66 -11.87
N ALA A 411 -19.15 19.16 -11.62
CA ALA A 411 -20.34 20.00 -11.46
C ALA A 411 -20.81 19.99 -10.02
N VAL A 412 -21.22 21.16 -9.53
CA VAL A 412 -21.95 21.33 -8.28
C VAL A 412 -23.27 22.00 -8.64
N SER A 413 -24.38 21.36 -8.31
CA SER A 413 -25.71 21.93 -8.52
C SER A 413 -26.49 21.82 -7.23
N ILE A 414 -26.67 22.93 -6.51
CA ILE A 414 -27.39 22.92 -5.23
C ILE A 414 -28.86 22.58 -5.47
N GLY A 415 -29.37 21.55 -4.79
CA GLY A 415 -30.76 21.10 -4.90
C GLY A 415 -31.03 20.28 -6.16
N GLU A 416 -30.04 19.49 -6.59
CA GLU A 416 -30.15 18.59 -7.74
C GLU A 416 -31.25 17.53 -7.58
N ASP A 417 -31.83 17.13 -8.71
CA ASP A 417 -32.82 16.06 -8.81
C ASP A 417 -32.35 14.95 -9.78
N GLU A 418 -33.21 13.96 -9.99
CA GLU A 418 -32.91 12.81 -10.87
C GLU A 418 -32.69 13.25 -12.34
N ALA A 419 -33.39 14.28 -12.82
CA ALA A 419 -33.26 14.75 -14.19
C ALA A 419 -31.91 15.46 -14.41
N ILE A 420 -31.51 16.34 -13.47
CA ILE A 420 -30.21 17.00 -13.49
C ILE A 420 -29.08 15.97 -13.41
N ARG A 421 -29.25 14.94 -12.57
CA ARG A 421 -28.27 13.86 -12.45
C ARG A 421 -28.11 13.07 -13.73
N ALA A 422 -29.20 12.76 -14.44
CA ALA A 422 -29.16 12.07 -15.72
C ALA A 422 -28.36 12.86 -16.78
N ILE A 423 -28.58 14.18 -16.87
CA ILE A 423 -27.88 15.06 -17.82
C ILE A 423 -26.35 14.98 -17.63
N TYR A 424 -25.88 15.16 -16.40
CA TYR A 424 -24.45 15.08 -16.11
C TYR A 424 -23.89 13.66 -16.24
N ALA A 425 -24.70 12.64 -15.91
CA ALA A 425 -24.30 11.25 -16.04
C ALA A 425 -24.05 10.83 -17.50
N ASP A 426 -24.92 11.26 -18.42
CA ASP A 426 -24.78 11.03 -19.87
C ASP A 426 -23.57 11.79 -20.42
N ALA A 427 -23.36 13.01 -19.94
CA ALA A 427 -22.18 13.81 -20.26
C ALA A 427 -20.90 13.33 -19.56
N LYS A 428 -20.91 12.28 -18.75
CA LYS A 428 -19.75 11.81 -17.95
C LYS A 428 -19.08 12.95 -17.18
N ILE A 429 -19.87 13.77 -16.48
CA ILE A 429 -19.43 14.84 -15.59
C ILE A 429 -19.85 14.45 -14.16
N PRO A 430 -18.93 14.33 -13.19
CA PRO A 430 -19.27 14.03 -11.82
C PRO A 430 -20.06 15.20 -11.21
N LEU A 431 -21.20 14.87 -10.61
CA LEU A 431 -22.12 15.81 -9.99
C LEU A 431 -22.05 15.67 -8.47
N PHE A 432 -21.88 16.78 -7.78
CA PHE A 432 -21.82 16.85 -6.33
C PHE A 432 -22.89 17.79 -5.78
N ALA A 433 -23.36 17.47 -4.57
CA ALA A 433 -24.31 18.29 -3.83
C ALA A 433 -23.65 19.54 -3.22
N THR A 434 -22.33 19.49 -2.96
CA THR A 434 -21.58 20.58 -2.34
C THR A 434 -20.27 20.87 -3.06
N ASP A 435 -19.77 22.10 -2.88
CA ASP A 435 -18.46 22.53 -3.34
C ASP A 435 -17.32 21.75 -2.66
N ALA A 436 -17.48 21.43 -1.38
CA ALA A 436 -16.48 20.66 -0.63
C ALA A 436 -16.27 19.26 -1.22
N ASP A 437 -17.36 18.56 -1.55
CA ASP A 437 -17.30 17.23 -2.16
C ASP A 437 -16.65 17.25 -3.55
N ALA A 438 -16.93 18.29 -4.36
CA ALA A 438 -16.35 18.44 -5.68
C ALA A 438 -14.84 18.70 -5.62
N VAL A 439 -14.40 19.54 -4.68
CA VAL A 439 -12.97 19.79 -4.42
C VAL A 439 -12.28 18.51 -3.94
N GLU A 440 -12.92 17.76 -3.05
CA GLU A 440 -12.39 16.49 -2.54
C GLU A 440 -12.30 15.42 -3.66
N GLY A 441 -13.34 15.30 -4.49
CA GLY A 441 -13.33 14.45 -5.68
C GLY A 441 -12.20 14.80 -6.67
N PHE A 442 -11.98 16.09 -6.93
CA PHE A 442 -10.83 16.54 -7.72
C PHE A 442 -9.50 16.11 -7.09
N LEU A 443 -9.31 16.34 -5.79
CA LEU A 443 -8.08 16.00 -5.08
C LEU A 443 -7.85 14.49 -4.96
N HIS A 444 -8.89 13.65 -4.98
CA HIS A 444 -8.74 12.21 -5.05
C HIS A 444 -7.97 11.76 -6.29
N LEU A 445 -8.25 12.34 -7.46
CA LEU A 445 -7.52 12.02 -8.69
C LEU A 445 -6.09 12.56 -8.68
N VAL A 446 -5.88 13.75 -8.10
CA VAL A 446 -4.54 14.34 -7.94
C VAL A 446 -3.68 13.47 -7.01
N ARG A 447 -4.18 13.17 -5.81
CA ARG A 447 -3.49 12.36 -4.80
C ARG A 447 -3.22 10.93 -5.26
N TYR A 448 -4.17 10.33 -5.99
CA TYR A 448 -3.94 9.02 -6.60
C TYR A 448 -2.74 9.07 -7.56
N ARG A 449 -2.69 10.08 -8.45
CA ARG A 449 -1.56 10.20 -9.39
C ARG A 449 -0.26 10.48 -8.67
N GLU A 450 -0.25 11.36 -7.67
CA GLU A 450 0.94 11.62 -6.85
C GLU A 450 1.45 10.33 -6.20
N ALA A 451 0.56 9.55 -5.59
CA ALA A 451 0.91 8.25 -5.02
C ALA A 451 1.42 7.26 -6.10
N GLN A 452 0.83 7.27 -7.30
CA GLN A 452 1.30 6.44 -8.41
C GLN A 452 2.70 6.88 -8.88
N ASN A 453 2.93 8.19 -8.98
CA ASN A 453 4.24 8.75 -9.32
C ASN A 453 5.26 8.36 -8.26
N ASP A 454 4.94 8.50 -6.97
CA ASP A 454 5.82 8.10 -5.87
C ASP A 454 6.12 6.59 -5.88
N LEU A 455 5.13 5.76 -6.23
CA LEU A 455 5.33 4.32 -6.46
C LEU A 455 6.18 3.96 -7.68
N MET A 456 6.38 4.90 -8.59
CA MET A 456 7.19 4.80 -9.82
C MET A 456 8.46 5.67 -9.74
N ARG A 457 8.66 6.41 -8.64
CA ARG A 457 9.83 7.26 -8.45
C ARG A 457 11.03 6.40 -8.18
N THR A 458 12.08 6.69 -8.92
CA THR A 458 13.37 6.08 -8.76
C THR A 458 14.02 6.60 -7.47
N PRO A 459 14.27 5.75 -6.46
CA PRO A 459 14.96 6.14 -5.22
C PRO A 459 16.37 6.62 -5.50
N ASP A 460 16.90 7.50 -4.66
CA ASP A 460 18.33 7.77 -4.67
C ASP A 460 19.09 6.55 -4.10
N ALA A 461 20.25 6.25 -4.67
CA ALA A 461 21.14 5.21 -4.14
C ALA A 461 21.43 5.51 -2.66
N LEU A 462 21.39 4.48 -1.81
CA LEU A 462 21.97 4.57 -0.47
C LEU A 462 23.41 5.09 -0.60
N PRO A 463 23.87 6.02 0.25
CA PRO A 463 25.26 6.47 0.21
C PRO A 463 26.17 5.25 0.30
N ARG A 464 27.04 5.07 -0.71
CA ARG A 464 27.97 3.93 -0.83
C ARG A 464 28.91 3.77 0.38
N GLU A 465 28.96 4.78 1.25
CA GLU A 465 29.88 4.90 2.39
C GLU A 465 29.34 4.30 3.71
N PHE A 466 28.07 3.86 3.78
CA PHE A 466 27.52 3.23 4.97
C PHE A 466 27.65 1.70 4.91
N THR A 467 28.40 1.13 5.87
CA THR A 467 28.47 -0.33 6.08
C THR A 467 28.33 -0.61 7.59
N PRO A 468 27.27 -1.31 8.03
CA PRO A 468 27.09 -1.66 9.43
C PRO A 468 27.99 -2.84 9.85
N ASP A 469 28.38 -2.87 11.13
CA ASP A 469 29.01 -4.05 11.75
C ASP A 469 27.91 -5.00 12.28
N VAL A 470 27.28 -5.72 11.36
CA VAL A 470 26.18 -6.64 11.66
C VAL A 470 26.61 -7.77 12.60
N THR A 471 27.87 -8.21 12.50
CA THR A 471 28.40 -9.29 13.35
C THR A 471 28.50 -8.85 14.80
N ALA A 472 29.06 -7.66 15.06
CA ALA A 472 29.10 -7.10 16.41
C ALA A 472 27.69 -6.86 16.95
N ALA A 473 26.79 -6.31 16.12
CA ALA A 473 25.41 -6.04 16.51
C ALA A 473 24.63 -7.31 16.88
N ARG A 474 24.75 -8.38 16.10
CA ARG A 474 24.12 -9.69 16.41
C ARG A 474 24.61 -10.26 17.72
N ARG A 475 25.93 -10.24 17.93
CA ARG A 475 26.55 -10.72 19.18
C ARG A 475 25.94 -10.05 20.41
N ILE A 476 25.76 -8.72 20.38
CA ILE A 476 25.15 -7.96 21.49
C ILE A 476 23.73 -8.46 21.80
N VAL A 477 22.92 -8.67 20.77
CA VAL A 477 21.52 -9.12 20.92
C VAL A 477 21.46 -10.57 21.38
N ASP A 478 22.29 -11.45 20.80
CA ASP A 478 22.32 -12.87 21.09
C ASP A 478 22.80 -13.14 22.53
N GLU A 479 23.83 -12.43 23.00
CA GLU A 479 24.30 -12.48 24.39
C GLU A 479 23.18 -12.09 25.37
N ALA A 480 22.46 -11.01 25.10
CA ALA A 480 21.36 -10.56 25.94
C ALA A 480 20.18 -11.55 25.94
N LEU A 481 19.84 -12.14 24.79
CA LEU A 481 18.80 -13.18 24.70
C LEU A 481 19.20 -14.46 25.43
N ALA A 482 20.47 -14.88 25.33
CA ALA A 482 20.99 -16.06 26.02
C ALA A 482 20.92 -15.92 27.54
N GLU A 483 21.05 -14.69 28.06
CA GLU A 483 20.87 -14.34 29.47
C GLU A 483 19.39 -14.17 29.88
N GLY A 484 18.44 -14.39 28.96
CA GLY A 484 17.01 -14.25 29.21
C GLY A 484 16.52 -12.81 29.34
N ARG A 485 17.30 -11.82 28.86
CA ARG A 485 16.90 -10.41 28.89
C ARG A 485 15.90 -10.10 27.78
N THR A 486 14.95 -9.22 28.09
CA THR A 486 13.97 -8.67 27.13
C THR A 486 14.29 -7.22 26.72
N TRP A 487 15.25 -6.60 27.41
CA TRP A 487 15.74 -5.25 27.16
C TRP A 487 17.26 -5.23 27.17
N LEU A 488 17.86 -4.47 26.25
CA LEU A 488 19.28 -4.17 26.31
C LEU A 488 19.56 -3.13 27.40
N ASP A 489 20.68 -3.29 28.10
CA ASP A 489 21.18 -2.27 29.02
C ASP A 489 21.73 -1.05 28.24
N PRO A 490 21.91 0.12 28.88
CA PRO A 490 22.29 1.34 28.17
C PRO A 490 23.65 1.26 27.45
N TYR A 491 24.59 0.46 27.95
CA TYR A 491 25.89 0.27 27.32
C TYR A 491 25.73 -0.57 26.04
N ALA A 492 25.04 -1.71 26.13
CA ALA A 492 24.69 -2.54 24.96
C ALA A 492 23.90 -1.76 23.90
N VAL A 493 22.99 -0.87 24.29
CA VAL A 493 22.28 0.02 23.36
C VAL A 493 23.25 0.96 22.63
N THR A 494 24.22 1.55 23.34
CA THR A 494 25.20 2.47 22.75
C THR A 494 26.12 1.76 21.77
N GLU A 495 26.58 0.55 22.11
CA GLU A 495 27.39 -0.29 21.21
C GLU A 495 26.59 -0.70 19.97
N LEU A 496 25.32 -1.05 20.13
CA LEU A 496 24.43 -1.38 19.01
C LEU A 496 24.24 -0.18 18.07
N LEU A 497 23.98 1.02 18.60
CA LEU A 497 23.87 2.23 17.78
C LEU A 497 25.19 2.55 17.05
N THR A 498 26.32 2.33 17.71
CA THR A 498 27.67 2.50 17.14
C THR A 498 27.92 1.54 15.97
N ALA A 499 27.50 0.28 16.08
CA ALA A 499 27.61 -0.72 15.00
C ALA A 499 26.85 -0.28 13.73
N TYR A 500 25.80 0.53 13.87
CA TYR A 500 25.05 1.15 12.76
C TYR A 500 25.47 2.60 12.46
N ARG A 501 26.58 3.08 13.05
CA ARG A 501 27.07 4.46 12.93
C ARG A 501 25.98 5.51 13.22
N ILE A 502 25.12 5.24 14.21
CA ILE A 502 24.15 6.20 14.75
C ILE A 502 24.84 6.91 15.92
N VAL A 503 25.01 8.23 15.80
CA VAL A 503 25.72 9.02 16.81
C VAL A 503 24.87 9.13 18.07
N SER A 504 25.44 8.75 19.21
CA SER A 504 24.82 8.82 20.54
C SER A 504 25.79 9.41 21.56
N VAL A 505 25.26 9.92 22.67
CA VAL A 505 26.11 10.35 23.79
C VAL A 505 26.77 9.15 24.47
N PRO A 506 28.09 9.19 24.74
CA PRO A 506 28.77 8.08 25.39
C PRO A 506 28.20 7.85 26.79
N VAL A 507 28.22 6.60 27.24
CA VAL A 507 27.65 6.19 28.53
C VAL A 507 28.66 5.40 29.34
N THR A 508 28.75 5.71 30.63
CA THR A 508 29.46 4.89 31.62
C THR A 508 28.45 4.39 32.64
N LEU A 509 28.37 3.07 32.80
CA LEU A 509 27.52 2.46 33.81
C LEU A 509 28.24 2.44 35.16
N ALA A 510 27.50 2.77 36.21
CA ALA A 510 27.97 2.73 37.59
C ALA A 510 26.97 1.93 38.44
N PRO A 511 27.44 0.99 39.28
CA PRO A 511 26.56 0.13 40.08
C PRO A 511 25.90 0.88 41.25
N ASP A 512 26.52 1.96 41.71
CA ASP A 512 26.13 2.67 42.93
C ASP A 512 26.47 4.19 42.85
N PRO A 513 26.01 5.00 43.83
CA PRO A 513 26.24 6.44 43.87
C PRO A 513 27.72 6.86 43.86
N ASP A 514 28.61 6.12 44.51
CA ASP A 514 30.04 6.44 44.57
C ASP A 514 30.74 6.12 43.25
N GLY A 515 30.41 4.98 42.64
CA GLY A 515 30.82 4.65 41.29
C GLY A 515 30.33 5.67 40.26
N ALA A 516 29.12 6.21 40.43
CA ALA A 516 28.58 7.24 39.54
C ALA A 516 29.37 8.55 39.65
N ALA A 517 29.76 8.96 40.86
CA ALA A 517 30.62 10.12 41.07
C ALA A 517 32.01 9.92 40.47
N ALA A 518 32.63 8.76 40.69
CA ALA A 518 33.92 8.43 40.10
C ALA A 518 33.90 8.42 38.56
N ALA A 519 32.83 7.89 37.96
CA ALA A 519 32.63 7.91 36.51
C ALA A 519 32.36 9.32 35.96
N ALA A 520 31.77 10.21 36.76
CA ALA A 520 31.49 11.59 36.38
C ALA A 520 32.74 12.50 36.43
N TRP A 521 33.70 12.17 37.31
CA TRP A 521 34.86 13.02 37.58
C TRP A 521 35.68 13.40 36.33
N PRO A 522 36.04 12.48 35.42
CA PRO A 522 36.81 12.85 34.22
C PRO A 522 36.10 13.90 33.35
N LEU A 523 34.77 13.85 33.27
CA LEU A 523 33.97 14.80 32.51
C LEU A 523 33.92 16.18 33.20
N ILE A 524 33.75 16.18 34.53
CA ILE A 524 33.67 17.39 35.35
C ILE A 524 35.03 18.10 35.41
N ALA A 525 36.10 17.35 35.66
CA ALA A 525 37.47 17.88 35.71
C ALA A 525 37.90 18.49 34.36
N GLY A 526 37.34 18.00 33.25
CA GLY A 526 37.50 18.59 31.92
C GLY A 526 36.66 19.85 31.66
N GLY A 527 35.96 20.39 32.66
CA GLY A 527 35.09 21.56 32.54
C GLY A 527 33.68 21.26 32.00
N GLY A 528 33.33 19.98 31.87
CA GLY A 528 32.03 19.52 31.40
C GLY A 528 30.95 19.53 32.49
N THR A 529 29.71 19.28 32.06
CA THR A 529 28.56 19.05 32.94
C THR A 529 28.04 17.65 32.71
N VAL A 530 27.53 16.99 33.74
CA VAL A 530 27.11 15.58 33.70
C VAL A 530 25.59 15.44 33.79
N VAL A 531 25.08 14.43 33.11
CA VAL A 531 23.73 13.89 33.22
C VAL A 531 23.81 12.54 33.91
N LEU A 532 23.02 12.37 34.97
CA LEU A 532 22.83 11.10 35.65
C LEU A 532 21.45 10.55 35.31
N LYS A 533 21.37 9.27 34.93
CA LYS A 533 20.12 8.57 34.66
C LYS A 533 20.05 7.27 35.44
N LEU A 534 18.88 6.94 35.95
CA LEU A 534 18.59 5.66 36.59
C LEU A 534 18.62 4.52 35.57
N VAL A 535 19.25 3.40 35.93
CA VAL A 535 19.20 2.14 35.18
C VAL A 535 18.38 1.15 35.98
N SER A 536 17.23 0.75 35.43
CA SER A 536 16.33 -0.19 36.07
C SER A 536 15.54 -0.95 34.99
N PRO A 537 15.44 -2.29 35.08
CA PRO A 537 14.57 -3.07 34.21
C PRO A 537 13.07 -2.84 34.50
N ASP A 538 12.73 -2.36 35.70
CA ASP A 538 11.34 -2.28 36.19
C ASP A 538 10.76 -0.85 36.10
N VAL A 539 11.60 0.15 35.78
CA VAL A 539 11.22 1.55 35.58
C VAL A 539 11.39 1.94 34.13
N VAL A 540 10.29 1.88 33.38
CA VAL A 540 10.25 2.30 31.98
C VAL A 540 10.31 3.83 31.90
N HIS A 541 9.33 4.61 32.33
CA HIS A 541 9.41 6.08 32.21
C HIS A 541 10.23 6.75 33.34
N LYS A 542 11.56 6.84 33.13
CA LYS A 542 12.54 7.38 34.11
C LYS A 542 12.12 8.74 34.68
N SER A 543 11.64 9.65 33.83
CA SER A 543 11.27 11.02 34.25
C SER A 543 10.11 11.06 35.25
N GLU A 544 9.18 10.11 35.20
CA GLU A 544 8.03 10.04 36.10
C GLU A 544 8.43 9.75 37.55
N VAL A 545 9.55 9.04 37.75
CA VAL A 545 10.13 8.78 39.07
C VAL A 545 11.29 9.72 39.40
N GLY A 546 11.52 10.75 38.57
CA GLY A 546 12.66 11.64 38.72
C GLY A 546 14.02 10.98 38.44
N GLY A 547 14.05 9.86 37.72
CA GLY A 547 15.23 9.07 37.36
C GLY A 547 16.15 9.70 36.31
N VAL A 548 16.05 11.01 36.08
CA VAL A 548 16.98 11.80 35.25
C VAL A 548 17.32 13.08 36.01
N ARG A 549 18.62 13.38 36.14
CA ARG A 549 19.14 14.63 36.69
C ARG A 549 20.16 15.21 35.72
N LEU A 550 19.94 16.46 35.36
CA LEU A 550 20.76 17.22 34.42
C LEU A 550 21.58 18.26 35.19
N GLY A 551 22.63 18.79 34.58
CA GLY A 551 23.29 19.97 35.13
C GLY A 551 24.26 19.71 36.28
N LEU A 552 24.74 18.47 36.45
CA LEU A 552 25.60 18.10 37.59
C LEU A 552 27.04 18.57 37.36
N THR A 553 27.60 19.29 38.33
CA THR A 553 28.89 20.00 38.18
C THR A 553 29.95 19.61 39.20
N SER A 554 29.60 18.77 40.18
CA SER A 554 30.54 18.23 41.17
C SER A 554 30.26 16.76 41.47
N GLU A 555 31.25 16.04 41.99
CA GLU A 555 31.03 14.66 42.49
C GLU A 555 29.98 14.61 43.60
N ALA A 556 29.92 15.64 44.45
CA ALA A 556 28.93 15.74 45.51
C ALA A 556 27.51 15.86 44.93
N ASP A 557 27.32 16.68 43.90
CA ASP A 557 26.04 16.83 43.20
C ASP A 557 25.57 15.47 42.65
N VAL A 558 26.50 14.68 42.09
CA VAL A 558 26.22 13.37 41.51
C VAL A 558 25.80 12.36 42.59
N ARG A 559 26.52 12.29 43.72
CA ARG A 559 26.15 11.40 44.83
C ARG A 559 24.79 11.77 45.42
N GLU A 560 24.53 13.06 45.63
CA GLU A 560 23.27 13.55 46.16
C GLU A 560 22.10 13.22 45.22
N ALA A 561 22.28 13.50 43.92
CA ALA A 561 21.30 13.17 42.90
C ALA A 561 20.98 11.66 42.85
N ALA A 562 22.02 10.81 42.92
CA ALA A 562 21.89 9.36 42.92
C ALA A 562 21.09 8.85 44.14
N HIS A 563 21.41 9.33 45.34
CA HIS A 563 20.66 8.99 46.56
C HIS A 563 19.21 9.45 46.48
N ALA A 564 18.96 10.67 46.02
CA ALA A 564 17.61 11.19 45.85
C ALA A 564 16.78 10.36 44.86
N MET A 565 17.37 9.90 43.75
CA MET A 565 16.71 9.01 42.80
C MET A 565 16.32 7.66 43.45
N ILE A 566 17.24 7.01 44.16
CA ILE A 566 16.97 5.73 44.83
C ILE A 566 15.83 5.89 45.84
N ALA A 567 15.87 6.94 46.66
CA ALA A 567 14.84 7.22 47.64
C ALA A 567 13.46 7.40 46.97
N ARG A 568 13.40 8.16 45.88
CA ARG A 568 12.16 8.42 45.16
C ARG A 568 11.58 7.18 44.48
N VAL A 569 12.44 6.33 43.90
CA VAL A 569 12.02 5.05 43.31
C VAL A 569 11.43 4.14 44.37
N ARG A 570 12.08 4.02 45.54
CA ARG A 570 11.55 3.21 46.66
C ARG A 570 10.19 3.70 47.16
N GLU A 571 9.94 5.00 47.12
CA GLU A 571 8.66 5.59 47.53
C GLU A 571 7.55 5.31 46.49
N LEU A 572 7.83 5.57 45.21
CA LEU A 572 6.82 5.47 44.16
C LEU A 572 6.61 4.06 43.61
N ARG A 573 7.66 3.23 43.65
CA ARG A 573 7.76 1.90 43.04
C ARG A 573 8.61 0.98 43.92
N PRO A 574 8.11 0.57 45.11
CA PRO A 574 8.89 -0.19 46.10
C PRO A 574 9.44 -1.52 45.57
N ASP A 575 8.75 -2.15 44.62
CA ASP A 575 9.15 -3.43 44.04
C ASP A 575 10.14 -3.30 42.87
N ALA A 576 10.48 -2.08 42.44
CA ALA A 576 11.36 -1.86 41.30
C ALA A 576 12.84 -2.08 41.67
N ARG A 577 13.54 -2.91 40.90
CA ARG A 577 14.98 -3.14 41.05
C ARG A 577 15.76 -2.00 40.42
N VAL A 578 16.66 -1.40 41.18
CA VAL A 578 17.64 -0.42 40.66
C VAL A 578 18.92 -1.17 40.36
N ALA A 579 19.31 -1.21 39.09
CA ALA A 579 20.54 -1.88 38.63
C ALA A 579 21.77 -0.97 38.71
N GLY A 580 21.57 0.35 38.83
CA GLY A 580 22.63 1.33 38.97
C GLY A 580 22.27 2.63 38.25
N PHE A 581 23.30 3.29 37.72
CA PHE A 581 23.22 4.59 37.06
C PHE A 581 23.98 4.60 35.73
N ALA A 582 23.48 5.39 34.80
CA ALA A 582 24.14 5.75 33.56
C ALA A 582 24.64 7.20 33.69
N VAL A 583 25.94 7.39 33.60
CA VAL A 583 26.63 8.67 33.64
C VAL A 583 26.97 9.07 32.21
N GLN A 584 26.54 10.27 31.80
CA GLN A 584 26.71 10.77 30.44
C GLN A 584 27.16 12.25 30.45
N PRO A 585 27.93 12.71 29.46
CA PRO A 585 28.17 14.14 29.28
C PRO A 585 26.86 14.86 28.90
N MET A 586 26.65 16.05 29.45
CA MET A 586 25.53 16.91 29.08
C MET A 586 25.82 17.64 27.77
N LEU A 587 25.12 17.27 26.70
CA LEU A 587 25.19 17.99 25.44
C LEU A 587 24.38 19.28 25.50
N ARG A 588 25.00 20.43 25.19
CA ARG A 588 24.33 21.74 25.12
C ARG A 588 24.34 22.24 23.68
N ARG A 589 23.21 22.13 22.98
CA ARG A 589 22.97 22.69 21.65
C ARG A 589 21.76 23.62 21.72
N PRO A 590 21.95 24.93 21.97
CA PRO A 590 20.85 25.88 22.23
C PRO A 590 19.81 25.98 21.09
N GLN A 591 20.23 25.66 19.87
CA GLN A 591 19.42 25.67 18.65
C GLN A 591 18.96 24.26 18.22
N GLY A 592 19.22 23.25 19.05
CA GLY A 592 18.83 21.86 18.78
C GLY A 592 17.32 21.67 18.88
N ARG A 593 16.74 20.95 17.91
CA ARG A 593 15.35 20.50 17.94
C ARG A 593 15.28 19.09 18.50
N GLU A 594 14.40 18.87 19.47
CA GLU A 594 14.10 17.53 19.99
C GLU A 594 13.15 16.79 19.05
N LEU A 595 13.61 15.62 18.59
CA LEU A 595 12.92 14.70 17.70
C LEU A 595 12.76 13.34 18.38
N ILE A 596 11.86 12.52 17.86
CA ILE A 596 11.76 11.10 18.18
C ILE A 596 12.01 10.31 16.89
N ALA A 597 12.80 9.25 16.98
CA ALA A 597 13.00 8.31 15.89
C ALA A 597 13.12 6.88 16.44
N GLY A 598 12.61 5.89 15.73
CA GLY A 598 12.81 4.51 16.16
C GLY A 598 11.97 3.49 15.42
N LEU A 599 11.85 2.32 16.02
CA LEU A 599 11.13 1.15 15.52
C LEU A 599 10.02 0.77 16.50
N ALA A 600 8.83 0.54 15.97
CA ALA A 600 7.73 -0.06 16.70
C ALA A 600 7.37 -1.43 16.09
N GLU A 601 6.74 -2.29 16.87
CA GLU A 601 6.23 -3.59 16.40
C GLU A 601 4.71 -3.55 16.23
N ASP A 602 4.24 -3.73 15.01
CA ASP A 602 2.84 -3.96 14.67
C ASP A 602 2.58 -5.47 14.47
N PRO A 603 1.47 -6.01 15.01
CA PRO A 603 1.19 -7.45 14.91
C PRO A 603 0.86 -7.93 13.49
N VAL A 604 0.47 -7.04 12.58
CA VAL A 604 0.10 -7.38 11.20
C VAL A 604 1.27 -7.09 10.25
N PHE A 605 1.84 -5.89 10.32
CA PHE A 605 2.86 -5.41 9.38
C PHE A 605 4.30 -5.60 9.87
N GLY A 606 4.50 -6.03 11.12
CA GLY A 606 5.82 -6.23 11.70
C GLY A 606 6.47 -4.89 12.08
N PRO A 607 7.78 -4.69 11.82
CA PRO A 607 8.45 -3.48 12.23
C PRO A 607 7.96 -2.26 11.44
N VAL A 608 7.82 -1.14 12.13
CA VAL A 608 7.41 0.16 11.57
C VAL A 608 8.39 1.23 12.03
N VAL A 609 8.88 2.06 11.11
CA VAL A 609 9.73 3.20 11.43
C VAL A 609 8.86 4.36 11.88
N VAL A 610 9.19 4.96 13.02
CA VAL A 610 8.49 6.10 13.62
C VAL A 610 9.41 7.31 13.57
N PHE A 611 8.88 8.46 13.15
CA PHE A 611 9.56 9.75 13.22
C PHE A 611 8.59 10.85 13.67
N GLY A 612 9.07 11.82 14.43
CA GLY A 612 8.22 12.93 14.87
C GLY A 612 8.94 13.92 15.77
N ARG A 613 8.13 14.80 16.37
CA ARG A 613 8.60 15.72 17.41
C ARG A 613 8.89 14.96 18.70
N GLY A 614 10.08 15.12 19.26
CA GLY A 614 10.50 14.46 20.49
C GLY A 614 10.21 15.25 21.75
N GLY A 615 10.80 14.78 22.84
CA GLY A 615 10.69 15.36 24.17
C GLY A 615 9.64 14.68 25.04
N THR A 616 9.33 15.30 26.17
CA THR A 616 8.48 14.71 27.22
C THR A 616 6.99 14.67 26.89
N ALA A 617 6.51 15.53 25.98
CA ALA A 617 5.10 15.65 25.62
C ALA A 617 4.75 14.99 24.27
N VAL A 618 5.59 14.08 23.78
CA VAL A 618 5.48 13.50 22.44
C VAL A 618 4.12 12.84 22.18
N GLU A 619 3.60 12.07 23.13
CA GLU A 619 2.32 11.36 23.00
C GLU A 619 1.09 12.29 22.99
N VAL A 620 1.21 13.47 23.60
CA VAL A 620 0.13 14.47 23.68
C VAL A 620 0.12 15.36 22.45
N ILE A 621 1.29 15.73 21.95
CA ILE A 621 1.41 16.58 20.75
C ILE A 621 1.01 15.80 19.49
N ASP A 622 1.30 14.49 19.45
CA ASP A 622 0.97 13.55 18.37
C ASP A 622 1.43 14.06 16.99
N ASP A 623 2.59 14.73 16.93
CA ASP A 623 3.23 15.17 15.69
C ASP A 623 4.20 14.10 15.18
N ARG A 624 3.64 13.13 14.45
CA ARG A 624 4.34 11.91 14.05
C ARG A 624 4.01 11.52 12.61
N ALA A 625 4.91 10.77 12.02
CA ALA A 625 4.67 10.03 10.79
C ALA A 625 5.28 8.62 10.91
N LEU A 626 4.72 7.68 10.15
CA LEU A 626 5.12 6.27 10.15
C LEU A 626 5.43 5.80 8.73
N ALA A 627 6.35 4.85 8.61
CA ALA A 627 6.66 4.17 7.36
C ALA A 627 7.04 2.70 7.59
N LEU A 628 6.75 1.85 6.59
CA LEU A 628 7.16 0.45 6.61
C LEU A 628 8.59 0.31 6.04
N PRO A 629 9.50 -0.43 6.70
CA PRO A 629 10.79 -0.77 6.12
C PRO A 629 10.62 -1.75 4.95
N PRO A 630 11.58 -1.82 4.01
CA PRO A 630 12.81 -1.02 3.94
C PRO A 630 12.56 0.45 3.54
N LEU A 631 13.48 1.34 3.95
CA LEU A 631 13.49 2.77 3.58
C LEU A 631 14.73 3.11 2.76
N ASP A 632 14.53 4.01 1.80
CA ASP A 632 15.57 4.76 1.10
C ASP A 632 15.52 6.24 1.55
N LEU A 633 16.44 7.07 1.04
CA LEU A 633 16.52 8.48 1.42
C LEU A 633 15.28 9.29 0.99
N ALA A 634 14.66 8.94 -0.14
CA ALA A 634 13.46 9.62 -0.62
C ALA A 634 12.27 9.37 0.30
N LEU A 635 12.04 8.12 0.70
CA LEU A 635 11.00 7.73 1.65
C LEU A 635 11.28 8.28 3.05
N ALA A 636 12.53 8.33 3.48
CA ALA A 636 12.91 8.93 4.76
C ALA A 636 12.65 10.45 4.76
N SER A 637 12.96 11.14 3.66
CA SER A 637 12.68 12.57 3.49
C SER A 637 11.18 12.85 3.44
N GLU A 638 10.40 12.02 2.75
CA GLU A 638 8.94 12.09 2.75
C GLU A 638 8.38 11.83 4.17
N LEU A 639 8.92 10.85 4.89
CA LEU A 639 8.56 10.57 6.28
C LEU A 639 8.77 11.80 7.18
N ILE A 640 9.89 12.52 7.02
CA ILE A 640 10.16 13.77 7.74
C ILE A 640 9.14 14.85 7.35
N GLY A 641 8.97 15.12 6.05
CA GLY A 641 8.13 16.20 5.53
C GLY A 641 6.65 16.11 5.91
N ARG A 642 6.17 14.93 6.29
CA ARG A 642 4.78 14.70 6.77
C ARG A 642 4.52 15.17 8.20
N THR A 643 5.57 15.53 8.93
CA THR A 643 5.45 16.04 10.30
C THR A 643 5.35 17.56 10.31
N ARG A 644 4.66 18.14 11.29
CA ARG A 644 4.63 19.60 11.48
C ARG A 644 6.00 20.11 11.94
N VAL A 645 6.78 19.30 12.64
CA VAL A 645 8.15 19.62 13.05
C VAL A 645 9.09 19.82 11.86
N ALA A 646 8.80 19.27 10.67
CA ALA A 646 9.58 19.52 9.45
C ALA A 646 9.75 21.02 9.16
N ARG A 647 8.69 21.82 9.33
CA ARG A 647 8.74 23.29 9.15
C ARG A 647 9.68 23.99 10.15
N ARG A 648 9.95 23.37 11.31
CA ARG A 648 10.93 23.86 12.29
C ARG A 648 12.34 23.38 12.02
N LEU A 649 12.52 22.33 11.22
CA LEU A 649 13.83 21.86 10.78
C LEU A 649 14.40 22.74 9.65
N GLU A 650 13.55 23.46 8.92
CA GLU A 650 13.98 24.52 8.01
C GLU A 650 14.61 25.71 8.77
N ALA A 651 15.31 26.56 8.02
CA ALA A 651 15.87 27.79 8.56
C ALA A 651 14.74 28.78 8.89
N TYR A 652 14.78 29.38 10.08
CA TYR A 652 13.86 30.45 10.45
C TYR A 652 14.56 31.46 11.36
N ARG A 653 14.36 32.75 11.08
CA ARG A 653 14.99 33.85 11.83
C ARG A 653 16.51 33.65 11.99
N ASP A 654 16.97 33.50 13.23
CA ASP A 654 18.36 33.33 13.67
C ASP A 654 18.76 31.85 13.88
N VAL A 655 17.87 30.90 13.54
CA VAL A 655 18.11 29.47 13.71
C VAL A 655 18.39 28.84 12.34
N PRO A 656 19.60 28.31 12.10
CA PRO A 656 19.94 27.59 10.87
C PRO A 656 19.05 26.35 10.66
N ALA A 657 18.94 25.91 9.41
CA ALA A 657 18.28 24.64 9.10
C ALA A 657 19.03 23.49 9.79
N ALA A 658 18.29 22.47 10.24
CA ALA A 658 18.89 21.22 10.67
C ALA A 658 19.41 20.43 9.47
N ASP A 659 20.38 19.55 9.69
CA ASP A 659 20.91 18.64 8.67
C ASP A 659 19.86 17.54 8.34
N LEU A 660 18.93 17.89 7.45
CA LEU A 660 17.88 16.99 6.97
C LEU A 660 18.45 15.71 6.34
N PRO A 661 19.50 15.75 5.48
CA PRO A 661 20.16 14.55 4.99
C PRO A 661 20.65 13.60 6.11
N ALA A 662 21.26 14.12 7.18
CA ALA A 662 21.70 13.28 8.31
C ALA A 662 20.53 12.61 9.04
N ILE A 663 19.41 13.34 9.23
CA ILE A 663 18.20 12.79 9.85
C ILE A 663 17.58 11.70 8.95
N ALA A 664 17.51 11.94 7.64
CA ALA A 664 17.00 10.95 6.68
C ALA A 664 17.87 9.68 6.67
N LEU A 665 19.20 9.83 6.67
CA LEU A 665 20.13 8.70 6.73
C LEU A 665 20.01 7.92 8.06
N LEU A 666 19.74 8.58 9.18
CA LEU A 666 19.47 7.90 10.46
C LEU A 666 18.23 7.01 10.36
N LEU A 667 17.14 7.47 9.74
CA LEU A 667 15.92 6.68 9.57
C LEU A 667 16.15 5.46 8.67
N VAL A 668 16.96 5.62 7.63
CA VAL A 668 17.43 4.51 6.78
C VAL A 668 18.25 3.50 7.59
N LYS A 669 19.19 3.95 8.43
CA LYS A 669 19.99 3.08 9.31
C LYS A 669 19.11 2.29 10.28
N LEU A 670 18.06 2.90 10.83
CA LEU A 670 17.08 2.20 11.66
C LEU A 670 16.31 1.13 10.89
N ALA A 671 15.91 1.41 9.64
CA ALA A 671 15.26 0.41 8.79
C ALA A 671 16.21 -0.76 8.45
N GLN A 672 17.50 -0.50 8.23
CA GLN A 672 18.52 -1.52 8.01
C GLN A 672 18.75 -2.37 9.27
N LEU A 673 18.83 -1.74 10.46
CA LEU A 673 18.93 -2.43 11.74
C LEU A 673 17.79 -3.43 11.94
N ALA A 674 16.56 -3.04 11.61
CA ALA A 674 15.39 -3.91 11.69
C ALA A 674 15.46 -5.12 10.72
N ALA A 675 16.16 -4.98 9.59
CA ALA A 675 16.33 -6.04 8.59
C ALA A 675 17.42 -7.04 8.98
N ASP A 676 18.51 -6.53 9.58
CA ASP A 676 19.68 -7.33 9.96
C ASP A 676 19.49 -8.09 11.27
N LEU A 677 18.66 -7.53 12.18
CA LEU A 677 18.42 -8.01 13.54
C LEU A 677 16.92 -8.23 13.82
N PRO A 678 16.33 -9.33 13.31
CA PRO A 678 14.90 -9.61 13.52
C PRO A 678 14.51 -9.76 14.98
N ALA A 679 15.46 -10.07 15.86
CA ALA A 679 15.30 -10.12 17.31
C ALA A 679 15.03 -8.74 17.96
N VAL A 680 15.43 -7.62 17.34
CA VAL A 680 15.11 -6.27 17.81
C VAL A 680 13.65 -5.97 17.51
N ARG A 681 12.84 -5.83 18.56
CA ARG A 681 11.39 -5.68 18.45
C ARG A 681 10.94 -4.23 18.44
N GLU A 682 11.46 -3.45 19.36
CA GLU A 682 11.22 -2.01 19.45
C GLU A 682 12.54 -1.30 19.70
N LEU A 683 12.68 -0.11 19.12
CA LEU A 683 13.79 0.80 19.34
C LEU A 683 13.20 2.19 19.53
N ASP A 684 13.57 2.90 20.58
CA ASP A 684 13.04 4.21 20.90
C ASP A 684 14.20 5.17 21.14
N ILE A 685 14.43 6.13 20.24
CA ILE A 685 15.36 7.25 20.41
C ILE A 685 14.55 8.50 20.76
N ASN A 686 14.53 8.85 22.04
CA ASN A 686 13.85 10.05 22.51
C ASN A 686 14.53 10.62 23.77
N PRO A 687 15.13 11.82 23.73
CA PRO A 687 15.19 12.71 22.56
C PRO A 687 16.33 12.35 21.58
N LEU A 688 16.04 12.51 20.29
CA LEU A 688 17.03 12.70 19.23
C LEU A 688 17.21 14.21 19.04
N LEU A 689 18.40 14.75 19.33
CA LEU A 689 18.67 16.18 19.18
C LEU A 689 19.27 16.47 17.81
N ALA A 690 18.65 17.36 17.03
CA ALA A 690 19.09 17.71 15.68
C ALA A 690 19.29 19.22 15.48
N ASP A 691 20.38 19.58 14.82
CA ASP A 691 20.73 20.94 14.39
C ASP A 691 21.51 20.91 13.06
N ALA A 692 22.18 22.00 12.71
CA ALA A 692 22.96 22.12 11.47
C ALA A 692 24.17 21.17 11.42
N ASP A 693 24.64 20.66 12.57
CA ASP A 693 25.82 19.80 12.67
C ASP A 693 25.44 18.30 12.70
N GLY A 694 24.17 17.96 12.46
CA GLY A 694 23.67 16.59 12.42
C GLY A 694 22.69 16.25 13.54
N ALA A 695 22.53 14.95 13.79
CA ALA A 695 21.59 14.41 14.78
C ALA A 695 22.29 13.48 15.79
N VAL A 696 22.01 13.66 17.09
CA VAL A 696 22.62 12.92 18.19
C VAL A 696 21.54 12.31 19.10
N ALA A 697 21.58 11.01 19.30
CA ALA A 697 20.71 10.29 20.23
C ALA A 697 21.11 10.59 21.68
N LEU A 698 20.21 11.22 22.45
CA LEU A 698 20.45 11.55 23.86
C LEU A 698 19.97 10.46 24.82
N ASP A 699 18.90 9.76 24.49
CA ASP A 699 18.44 8.56 25.19
C ASP A 699 17.94 7.57 24.13
N ALA A 700 18.25 6.30 24.34
CA ALA A 700 17.76 5.23 23.48
C ALA A 700 17.40 4.00 24.31
N ARG A 701 16.44 3.21 23.82
CA ARG A 701 16.01 1.94 24.41
C ARG A 701 15.76 0.93 23.33
N VAL A 702 16.05 -0.33 23.64
CA VAL A 702 15.89 -1.43 22.68
C VAL A 702 15.26 -2.61 23.40
N ARG A 703 14.07 -3.00 22.92
CA ARG A 703 13.38 -4.22 23.34
C ARG A 703 13.76 -5.34 22.38
N ILE A 704 14.10 -6.50 22.94
CA ILE A 704 14.49 -7.70 22.18
C ILE A 704 13.56 -8.86 22.51
N ALA A 705 13.38 -9.76 21.56
CA ALA A 705 12.74 -11.05 21.81
C ALA A 705 13.26 -12.09 20.81
N PRO A 706 13.32 -13.38 21.19
CA PRO A 706 13.75 -14.46 20.31
C PRO A 706 13.00 -14.41 18.98
N GLU A 707 13.65 -14.76 17.88
CA GLU A 707 12.99 -14.74 16.58
C GLU A 707 11.73 -15.63 16.59
N PRO A 708 10.63 -15.20 15.95
CA PRO A 708 9.48 -16.07 15.83
C PRO A 708 9.84 -17.22 14.90
N SER A 709 9.58 -18.47 15.33
CA SER A 709 9.73 -19.64 14.46
C SER A 709 9.00 -19.39 13.14
N PRO A 710 9.63 -19.63 11.97
CA PRO A 710 8.96 -19.46 10.70
C PRO A 710 7.74 -20.39 10.64
N PRO A 711 6.51 -19.90 10.35
CA PRO A 711 5.37 -20.76 10.09
C PRO A 711 5.71 -21.78 8.99
N GLU A 712 5.24 -23.01 9.18
CA GLU A 712 5.53 -24.21 8.36
C GLU A 712 5.28 -24.06 6.85
N ARG A 713 4.60 -22.99 6.42
CA ARG A 713 4.23 -22.73 5.01
C ARG A 713 5.19 -21.82 4.25
N ARG A 714 6.31 -21.37 4.85
CA ARG A 714 7.26 -20.46 4.20
C ARG A 714 8.14 -21.23 3.20
N ARG A 715 7.93 -21.00 1.89
CA ARG A 715 8.91 -21.36 0.84
C ARG A 715 9.90 -20.19 0.66
N GLY A 716 11.20 -20.48 0.68
CA GLY A 716 12.28 -19.52 0.38
C GLY A 716 12.93 -18.81 1.57
N ASN A 717 14.05 -18.13 1.31
CA ASN A 717 14.85 -17.37 2.29
C ASN A 717 14.32 -15.93 2.45
N TRP A 718 13.28 -15.76 3.28
CA TRP A 718 12.59 -14.48 3.48
C TRP A 718 12.79 -13.94 4.89
N HIS A 719 12.93 -12.61 5.01
CA HIS A 719 12.97 -11.95 6.32
C HIS A 719 11.73 -12.33 7.15
N PRO A 720 11.86 -12.73 8.42
CA PRO A 720 10.76 -13.36 9.16
C PRO A 720 9.65 -12.42 9.58
N ARG A 721 9.89 -11.10 9.55
CA ARG A 721 8.99 -10.08 10.12
C ARG A 721 8.57 -8.96 9.17
N PHE A 722 9.21 -8.79 8.02
CA PHE A 722 8.86 -7.67 7.12
C PHE A 722 7.61 -7.99 6.32
N ALA A 723 6.77 -6.98 6.11
CA ALA A 723 5.64 -7.03 5.19
C ALA A 723 6.07 -6.79 3.73
N ILE A 724 7.20 -6.10 3.50
CA ILE A 724 7.77 -5.83 2.18
C ILE A 724 9.12 -6.54 2.08
N ARG A 725 9.36 -7.27 0.99
CA ARG A 725 10.63 -7.95 0.80
C ARG A 725 11.76 -6.93 0.61
N PRO A 726 12.85 -7.00 1.41
CA PRO A 726 14.01 -6.15 1.18
C PRO A 726 14.73 -6.53 -0.11
N TYR A 727 15.66 -5.67 -0.53
CA TYR A 727 16.53 -5.95 -1.66
C TYR A 727 17.33 -7.24 -1.42
N PRO A 728 17.34 -8.21 -2.36
CA PRO A 728 17.97 -9.51 -2.15
C PRO A 728 19.48 -9.46 -2.40
N SER A 729 20.22 -8.74 -1.55
CA SER A 729 21.68 -8.54 -1.65
C SER A 729 22.48 -9.83 -1.70
N ASP A 730 21.99 -10.90 -1.06
CA ASP A 730 22.66 -12.21 -1.05
C ASP A 730 22.78 -12.87 -2.43
N TRP A 731 22.08 -12.33 -3.43
CA TRP A 731 22.18 -12.79 -4.81
C TRP A 731 23.23 -12.05 -5.62
N GLU A 732 23.85 -10.98 -5.12
CA GLU A 732 24.96 -10.28 -5.80
C GLU A 732 26.21 -11.18 -5.88
N ARG A 733 26.82 -11.29 -7.06
CA ARG A 733 28.04 -12.09 -7.26
C ARG A 733 28.82 -11.66 -8.51
N ARG A 734 30.10 -12.00 -8.54
CA ARG A 734 30.91 -11.94 -9.76
C ARG A 734 30.81 -13.25 -10.52
N LEU A 735 30.65 -13.17 -11.84
CA LEU A 735 30.62 -14.31 -12.76
C LEU A 735 31.75 -14.17 -13.77
N GLU A 736 32.44 -15.28 -14.04
CA GLU A 736 33.38 -15.39 -15.15
C GLU A 736 32.61 -15.89 -16.39
N VAL A 737 32.60 -15.08 -17.45
CA VAL A 737 31.90 -15.38 -18.71
C VAL A 737 32.88 -15.20 -19.86
N GLY A 738 33.43 -16.33 -20.33
CA GLY A 738 34.56 -16.31 -21.26
C GLY A 738 35.79 -15.68 -20.60
N GLU A 739 36.37 -14.66 -21.22
CA GLU A 739 37.51 -13.90 -20.67
C GLU A 739 37.10 -12.69 -19.81
N ARG A 740 35.79 -12.49 -19.57
CA ARG A 740 35.26 -11.31 -18.85
C ARG A 740 34.84 -11.65 -17.43
N CYS A 741 35.17 -10.76 -16.49
CA CYS A 741 34.56 -10.73 -15.17
C CYS A 741 33.35 -9.80 -15.20
N VAL A 742 32.20 -10.30 -14.80
CA VAL A 742 30.93 -9.57 -14.83
C VAL A 742 30.35 -9.55 -13.43
N HIS A 743 30.01 -8.37 -12.93
CA HIS A 743 29.29 -8.22 -11.68
C HIS A 743 27.79 -8.33 -11.93
N VAL A 744 27.16 -9.36 -11.37
CA VAL A 744 25.71 -9.57 -11.49
C VAL A 744 25.04 -9.27 -10.16
N ARG A 745 24.00 -8.43 -10.20
CA ARG A 745 23.17 -8.11 -9.03
C ARG A 745 21.69 -8.00 -9.40
N PRO A 746 20.77 -8.12 -8.42
CA PRO A 746 19.39 -7.74 -8.63
C PRO A 746 19.29 -6.28 -9.13
N VAL A 747 18.32 -6.03 -9.99
CA VAL A 747 17.95 -4.69 -10.43
C VAL A 747 17.51 -3.89 -9.22
N ARG A 748 17.90 -2.63 -9.16
CA ARG A 748 17.47 -1.66 -8.17
C ARG A 748 16.57 -0.62 -8.85
N PRO A 749 15.70 0.07 -8.10
CA PRO A 749 14.80 1.00 -8.74
C PRO A 749 15.53 2.25 -9.29
N ASP A 750 16.77 2.52 -8.87
CA ASP A 750 17.74 3.52 -9.40
C ASP A 750 18.44 3.16 -10.71
N ASP A 751 18.18 1.98 -11.26
CA ASP A 751 18.76 1.53 -12.52
C ASP A 751 18.14 2.15 -13.78
N GLU A 752 17.20 3.09 -13.65
CA GLU A 752 16.43 3.59 -14.78
C GLU A 752 17.31 4.17 -15.90
N ASP A 753 18.25 5.05 -15.55
CA ASP A 753 19.16 5.66 -16.52
C ASP A 753 20.12 4.64 -17.12
N MET A 754 20.50 3.62 -16.35
CA MET A 754 21.31 2.51 -16.83
C MET A 754 20.55 1.67 -17.87
N PHE A 755 19.26 1.38 -17.66
CA PHE A 755 18.42 0.71 -18.65
C PHE A 755 18.22 1.59 -19.90
N ARG A 756 18.03 2.90 -19.73
CA ARG A 756 17.93 3.85 -20.85
C ARG A 756 19.18 3.82 -21.72
N ALA A 757 20.36 3.90 -21.10
CA ALA A 757 21.65 3.82 -21.79
C ALA A 757 21.88 2.44 -22.43
N PHE A 758 21.43 1.36 -21.79
CA PHE A 758 21.49 0.01 -22.33
C PHE A 758 20.65 -0.14 -23.60
N PHE A 759 19.38 0.29 -23.59
CA PHE A 759 18.51 0.15 -24.76
C PHE A 759 19.02 0.94 -25.97
N ALA A 760 19.71 2.06 -25.76
CA ALA A 760 20.36 2.82 -26.83
C ALA A 760 21.50 2.05 -27.54
N GLN A 761 22.02 0.98 -26.92
CA GLN A 761 23.12 0.14 -27.44
C GLN A 761 22.63 -1.24 -27.94
N VAL A 762 21.32 -1.50 -27.92
CA VAL A 762 20.72 -2.75 -28.40
C VAL A 762 20.13 -2.52 -29.79
N ASP A 763 20.36 -3.46 -30.71
CA ASP A 763 19.78 -3.41 -32.04
C ASP A 763 18.23 -3.41 -31.97
N PRO A 764 17.52 -2.55 -32.72
CA PRO A 764 16.06 -2.52 -32.73
C PRO A 764 15.40 -3.88 -33.03
N GLU A 765 16.06 -4.73 -33.83
CA GLU A 765 15.59 -6.08 -34.11
C GLU A 765 15.62 -6.96 -32.86
N ASP A 766 16.64 -6.81 -32.01
CA ASP A 766 16.73 -7.55 -30.75
C ASP A 766 15.69 -7.09 -29.72
N VAL A 767 15.38 -5.80 -29.72
CA VAL A 767 14.25 -5.25 -28.94
C VAL A 767 12.94 -5.82 -29.45
N ARG A 768 12.72 -5.87 -30.77
CA ARG A 768 11.52 -6.48 -31.38
C ARG A 768 11.40 -7.96 -31.04
N LEU A 769 12.50 -8.71 -31.13
CA LEU A 769 12.54 -10.14 -30.80
C LEU A 769 12.19 -10.39 -29.32
N ARG A 770 12.48 -9.42 -28.44
CA ARG A 770 12.20 -9.51 -27.00
C ARG A 770 10.78 -9.08 -26.62
N PHE A 771 10.26 -8.01 -27.21
CA PHE A 771 8.97 -7.42 -26.85
C PHE A 771 7.83 -7.79 -27.83
N PHE A 772 8.12 -8.60 -28.84
CA PHE A 772 7.19 -9.00 -29.92
C PHE A 772 6.66 -7.83 -30.76
N ALA A 773 7.14 -6.61 -30.52
CA ALA A 773 6.78 -5.40 -31.23
C ALA A 773 7.93 -4.40 -31.21
N PRO A 774 8.02 -3.49 -32.21
CA PRO A 774 8.96 -2.37 -32.15
C PRO A 774 8.59 -1.44 -30.99
N VAL A 775 9.55 -1.19 -30.09
CA VAL A 775 9.42 -0.20 -29.01
C VAL A 775 10.05 1.11 -29.48
N ARG A 776 9.23 2.14 -29.70
CA ARG A 776 9.70 3.43 -30.27
C ARG A 776 10.18 4.43 -29.22
N ASP A 777 9.74 4.31 -27.97
CA ASP A 777 10.08 5.25 -26.91
C ASP A 777 10.19 4.54 -25.55
N PHE A 778 11.26 4.86 -24.82
CA PHE A 778 11.56 4.35 -23.48
C PHE A 778 11.16 5.41 -22.45
N SER A 779 9.84 5.64 -22.34
CA SER A 779 9.27 6.55 -21.35
C SER A 779 9.63 6.14 -19.91
N HIS A 780 9.62 7.10 -18.98
CA HIS A 780 9.83 6.85 -17.55
C HIS A 780 8.91 5.73 -17.03
N ALA A 781 7.63 5.77 -17.38
CA ALA A 781 6.65 4.74 -16.98
C ALA A 781 7.00 3.34 -17.49
N PHE A 782 7.63 3.23 -18.67
CA PHE A 782 8.08 1.95 -19.21
C PHE A 782 9.30 1.42 -18.43
N LEU A 783 10.31 2.26 -18.21
CA LEU A 783 11.52 1.86 -17.50
C LEU A 783 11.26 1.58 -16.01
N ALA A 784 10.40 2.36 -15.35
CA ALA A 784 9.98 2.09 -13.97
C ALA A 784 9.34 0.70 -13.82
N ARG A 785 8.60 0.19 -14.82
CA ARG A 785 8.07 -1.19 -14.82
C ARG A 785 9.16 -2.26 -14.93
N LEU A 786 10.33 -1.91 -15.47
CA LEU A 786 11.47 -2.81 -15.57
C LEU A 786 12.32 -2.80 -14.30
N THR A 787 12.51 -1.62 -13.68
CA THR A 787 13.43 -1.44 -12.55
C THR A 787 12.79 -1.61 -11.20
N GLN A 788 11.52 -1.23 -11.07
CA GLN A 788 10.86 -1.22 -9.77
C GLN A 788 10.14 -2.53 -9.51
N LEU A 789 10.88 -3.55 -9.13
CA LEU A 789 10.33 -4.87 -8.91
C LEU A 789 9.83 -5.06 -7.49
N ASP A 790 8.74 -5.81 -7.36
CA ASP A 790 8.39 -6.40 -6.09
C ASP A 790 9.11 -7.74 -5.99
N TYR A 791 10.21 -7.79 -5.25
CA TYR A 791 11.03 -9.01 -5.07
C TYR A 791 10.25 -10.18 -4.48
N SER A 792 9.02 -9.93 -4.00
CA SER A 792 8.14 -11.00 -3.60
C SER A 792 7.64 -11.86 -4.75
N ARG A 793 7.45 -11.28 -5.94
CA ARG A 793 6.90 -11.93 -7.14
C ARG A 793 7.79 -11.79 -8.36
N ALA A 794 8.75 -10.89 -8.36
CA ALA A 794 9.56 -10.60 -9.54
C ALA A 794 11.01 -10.36 -9.16
N ILE A 795 11.93 -10.97 -9.88
CA ILE A 795 13.35 -10.66 -9.81
C ILE A 795 13.85 -10.30 -11.19
N ALA A 796 14.77 -9.37 -11.28
CA ALA A 796 15.60 -9.20 -12.46
C ALA A 796 17.05 -9.07 -12.01
N PHE A 797 17.94 -9.72 -12.73
CA PHE A 797 19.38 -9.62 -12.54
C PHE A 797 19.98 -8.84 -13.70
N VAL A 798 20.79 -7.83 -13.38
CA VAL A 798 21.58 -7.06 -14.34
C VAL A 798 23.02 -7.51 -14.30
N ALA A 799 23.60 -7.75 -15.47
CA ALA A 799 25.02 -8.00 -15.67
C ALA A 799 25.72 -6.67 -15.97
N LEU A 800 26.74 -6.36 -15.16
CA LEU A 800 27.51 -5.13 -15.24
C LEU A 800 28.98 -5.45 -15.55
N ASP A 801 29.58 -4.66 -16.43
CA ASP A 801 31.01 -4.77 -16.73
C ASP A 801 31.85 -4.28 -15.55
N ASP A 802 32.66 -5.16 -14.97
CA ASP A 802 33.49 -4.85 -13.78
C ASP A 802 34.74 -4.03 -14.15
N ALA A 803 35.07 -3.89 -15.44
CA ALA A 803 36.24 -3.15 -15.93
C ALA A 803 36.06 -1.63 -16.02
N ALA A 804 34.85 -1.10 -15.77
CA ALA A 804 34.56 0.33 -15.83
C ALA A 804 34.35 0.91 -14.42
N GLU A 805 35.34 1.62 -13.88
CA GLU A 805 35.29 2.19 -12.52
C GLU A 805 34.32 3.37 -12.36
N GLU A 806 34.08 4.16 -13.43
CA GLU A 806 33.26 5.38 -13.34
C GLU A 806 31.80 5.21 -13.77
N ASP A 807 31.47 4.18 -14.55
CA ASP A 807 30.10 3.85 -14.95
C ASP A 807 30.03 2.39 -15.37
N ARG A 808 29.61 1.51 -14.47
CA ARG A 808 29.50 0.07 -14.72
C ARG A 808 28.47 -0.17 -15.83
N ARG A 809 28.95 -0.33 -17.06
CA ARG A 809 28.10 -0.49 -18.25
C ARG A 809 27.28 -1.77 -18.15
N MET A 810 25.97 -1.65 -18.37
CA MET A 810 25.07 -2.79 -18.42
C MET A 810 25.31 -3.62 -19.70
N LEU A 811 25.47 -4.93 -19.51
CA LEU A 811 25.74 -5.91 -20.56
C LEU A 811 24.48 -6.72 -20.91
N GLY A 812 23.56 -6.91 -19.96
CA GLY A 812 22.31 -7.60 -20.18
C GLY A 812 21.49 -7.74 -18.91
N ALA A 813 20.24 -8.15 -19.05
CA ALA A 813 19.38 -8.48 -17.93
C ALA A 813 18.54 -9.73 -18.21
N VAL A 814 18.33 -10.52 -17.16
CA VAL A 814 17.32 -11.58 -17.09
C VAL A 814 16.30 -11.21 -16.03
N ARG A 815 15.04 -11.57 -16.24
CA ARG A 815 13.92 -11.34 -15.35
C ARG A 815 13.10 -12.61 -15.23
N LEU A 816 12.53 -12.82 -14.05
CA LEU A 816 11.51 -13.81 -13.76
C LEU A 816 10.35 -13.12 -13.04
N HIS A 817 9.13 -13.42 -13.47
CA HIS A 817 7.91 -12.92 -12.87
C HIS A 817 7.02 -14.10 -12.46
N ALA A 818 6.99 -14.39 -11.16
CA ALA A 818 6.10 -15.39 -10.58
C ALA A 818 4.65 -14.93 -10.68
N ASN A 819 3.76 -15.87 -10.98
CA ASN A 819 2.33 -15.61 -10.90
C ASN A 819 1.89 -15.44 -9.43
N ALA A 820 0.64 -15.03 -9.22
CA ALA A 820 0.08 -14.85 -7.88
C ALA A 820 0.03 -16.14 -7.02
N ASN A 821 0.18 -17.31 -7.64
CA ASN A 821 0.20 -18.60 -6.95
C ASN A 821 1.59 -19.05 -6.52
N HIS A 822 2.66 -18.39 -6.99
CA HIS A 822 4.06 -18.79 -6.81
C HIS A 822 4.40 -20.20 -7.33
N ASP A 823 3.59 -20.76 -8.24
CA ASP A 823 3.84 -22.10 -8.82
C ASP A 823 4.63 -22.02 -10.13
N THR A 824 4.43 -20.95 -10.90
CA THR A 824 5.01 -20.72 -12.22
C THR A 824 5.65 -19.34 -12.27
N GLY A 825 6.77 -19.24 -12.99
CA GLY A 825 7.47 -17.97 -13.22
C GLY A 825 7.75 -17.74 -14.70
N GLU A 826 7.32 -16.59 -15.22
CA GLU A 826 7.57 -16.20 -16.60
C GLU A 826 8.94 -15.52 -16.73
N PHE A 827 9.82 -16.05 -17.58
CA PHE A 827 11.16 -15.52 -17.80
C PHE A 827 11.23 -14.57 -19.00
N ALA A 828 12.23 -13.72 -18.94
CA ALA A 828 12.47 -12.64 -19.86
C ALA A 828 13.97 -12.33 -19.90
N ILE A 829 14.61 -12.27 -21.07
CA ILE A 829 16.05 -11.97 -21.13
C ILE A 829 16.42 -11.12 -22.33
N LEU A 830 17.32 -10.16 -22.13
CA LEU A 830 17.92 -9.35 -23.18
C LEU A 830 19.41 -9.14 -22.88
N VAL A 831 20.25 -9.40 -23.87
CA VAL A 831 21.71 -9.22 -23.79
C VAL A 831 22.10 -8.25 -24.90
N ARG A 832 23.05 -7.35 -24.62
CA ARG A 832 23.53 -6.34 -25.58
C ARG A 832 24.03 -7.01 -26.86
N SER A 833 23.71 -6.42 -28.00
CA SER A 833 23.86 -7.07 -29.31
C SER A 833 25.32 -7.39 -29.67
N ASP A 834 26.26 -6.56 -29.23
CA ASP A 834 27.72 -6.65 -29.46
C ASP A 834 28.43 -7.76 -28.66
N ILE A 835 27.81 -8.31 -27.62
CA ILE A 835 28.41 -9.33 -26.74
C ILE A 835 27.69 -10.68 -26.76
N LYS A 836 26.80 -10.89 -27.75
CA LYS A 836 26.16 -12.17 -27.96
C LYS A 836 27.20 -13.25 -28.28
N GLY A 837 26.88 -14.51 -27.94
CA GLY A 837 27.78 -15.64 -28.14
C GLY A 837 28.85 -15.82 -27.06
N THR A 838 28.96 -14.90 -26.09
CA THR A 838 29.90 -15.00 -24.95
C THR A 838 29.48 -16.00 -23.86
N GLY A 839 28.24 -16.50 -23.91
CA GLY A 839 27.66 -17.34 -22.86
C GLY A 839 26.94 -16.57 -21.74
N LEU A 840 26.96 -15.23 -21.75
CA LEU A 840 26.33 -14.39 -20.73
C LEU A 840 24.84 -14.69 -20.54
N GLY A 841 24.10 -14.86 -21.64
CA GLY A 841 22.67 -15.16 -21.58
C GLY A 841 22.37 -16.47 -20.85
N ALA A 842 23.19 -17.50 -21.07
CA ALA A 842 23.04 -18.78 -20.37
C ALA A 842 23.42 -18.69 -18.89
N ALA A 843 24.46 -17.91 -18.55
CA ALA A 843 24.86 -17.67 -17.16
C ALA A 843 23.77 -16.94 -16.37
N LEU A 844 23.18 -15.88 -16.95
CA LEU A 844 22.06 -15.15 -16.36
C LEU A 844 20.84 -16.04 -16.17
N MET A 845 20.45 -16.82 -17.18
CA MET A 845 19.33 -17.77 -17.06
C MET A 845 19.55 -18.81 -15.96
N ARG A 846 20.76 -19.37 -15.80
CA ARG A 846 21.06 -20.30 -14.69
C ARG A 846 20.87 -19.65 -13.33
N MET A 847 21.38 -18.45 -13.14
CA MET A 847 21.21 -17.70 -11.89
C MET A 847 19.73 -17.43 -11.58
N MET A 848 18.93 -17.13 -12.61
CA MET A 848 17.47 -16.98 -12.47
C MET A 848 16.77 -18.31 -12.12
N ILE A 849 17.19 -19.43 -12.70
CA ILE A 849 16.67 -20.77 -12.36
C ILE A 849 17.04 -21.15 -10.92
N ASP A 850 18.26 -20.84 -10.46
CA ASP A 850 18.67 -21.07 -9.08
C ASP A 850 17.85 -20.24 -8.11
N TRP A 851 17.53 -18.99 -8.47
CA TRP A 851 16.59 -18.17 -7.71
C TRP A 851 15.19 -18.79 -7.68
N ALA A 852 14.67 -19.24 -8.83
CA ALA A 852 13.38 -19.91 -8.91
C ALA A 852 13.32 -21.15 -8.00
N ARG A 853 14.41 -21.93 -7.95
CA ARG A 853 14.56 -23.09 -7.06
C ARG A 853 14.56 -22.68 -5.59
N ALA A 854 15.32 -21.64 -5.23
CA ALA A 854 15.36 -21.12 -3.87
C ALA A 854 14.00 -20.59 -3.40
N GLU A 855 13.21 -20.00 -4.31
CA GLU A 855 11.85 -19.52 -4.03
C GLU A 855 10.78 -20.62 -4.06
N GLY A 856 11.14 -21.84 -4.48
CA GLY A 856 10.22 -22.97 -4.58
C GLY A 856 9.19 -22.84 -5.71
N ILE A 857 9.53 -22.09 -6.77
CA ILE A 857 8.78 -22.03 -8.04
C ILE A 857 8.96 -23.38 -8.75
N ALA A 858 7.86 -24.04 -9.10
CA ALA A 858 7.90 -25.39 -9.65
C ALA A 858 8.25 -25.39 -11.14
N VAL A 859 7.77 -24.39 -11.88
CA VAL A 859 7.91 -24.30 -13.34
C VAL A 859 8.37 -22.91 -13.76
N VAL A 860 9.40 -22.84 -14.60
CA VAL A 860 9.80 -21.61 -15.28
C VAL A 860 9.39 -21.71 -16.74
N GLU A 861 8.71 -20.69 -17.24
CA GLU A 861 8.23 -20.68 -18.63
C GLU A 861 8.43 -19.33 -19.31
N GLY A 862 8.37 -19.28 -20.63
CA GLY A 862 8.47 -18.03 -21.38
C GLY A 862 8.09 -18.21 -22.83
N SER A 863 7.47 -17.19 -23.40
CA SER A 863 7.15 -17.13 -24.83
C SER A 863 8.35 -16.59 -25.59
N VAL A 864 8.71 -17.23 -26.70
CA VAL A 864 9.83 -16.85 -27.57
C VAL A 864 9.34 -16.91 -29.02
N LEU A 865 9.68 -15.91 -29.84
CA LEU A 865 9.36 -15.96 -31.27
C LEU A 865 10.05 -17.16 -31.93
N ALA A 866 9.32 -17.87 -32.79
CA ALA A 866 9.81 -19.05 -33.50
C ALA A 866 11.09 -18.77 -34.31
N GLU A 867 11.22 -17.54 -34.83
CA GLU A 867 12.38 -17.02 -35.56
C GLU A 867 13.61 -16.68 -34.69
N ASN A 868 13.45 -16.54 -33.37
CA ASN A 868 14.54 -16.21 -32.45
C ASN A 868 15.41 -17.45 -32.15
N ARG A 869 16.15 -17.91 -33.17
CA ARG A 869 17.03 -19.09 -33.10
C ARG A 869 18.07 -19.01 -31.96
N PRO A 870 18.72 -17.85 -31.67
CA PRO A 870 19.68 -17.76 -30.57
C PRO A 870 19.04 -18.05 -29.21
N MET A 871 17.88 -17.46 -28.90
CA MET A 871 17.22 -17.69 -27.61
C MET A 871 16.77 -19.15 -27.46
N ARG A 872 16.22 -19.73 -28.51
CA ARG A 872 15.83 -21.16 -28.54
C ARG A 872 17.02 -22.10 -28.34
N ALA A 873 18.21 -21.73 -28.81
CA ALA A 873 19.43 -22.49 -28.52
C ALA A 873 19.79 -22.45 -27.03
N VAL A 874 19.67 -21.28 -26.39
CA VAL A 874 19.87 -21.13 -24.92
C VAL A 874 18.86 -21.95 -24.13
N CYS A 875 17.57 -21.89 -24.49
CA CYS A 875 16.51 -22.68 -23.86
C CYS A 875 16.82 -24.18 -23.91
N ARG A 876 17.13 -24.72 -25.10
CA ARG A 876 17.49 -26.14 -25.27
C ARG A 876 18.75 -26.53 -24.48
N HIS A 877 19.78 -25.68 -24.48
CA HIS A 877 21.01 -25.90 -23.70
C HIS A 877 20.74 -26.01 -22.19
N LEU A 878 19.75 -25.28 -21.70
CA LEU A 878 19.36 -25.28 -20.28
C LEU A 878 18.26 -26.30 -19.94
N GLY A 879 17.86 -27.14 -20.90
CA GLY A 879 16.89 -28.22 -20.68
C GLY A 879 15.41 -27.80 -20.75
N PHE A 880 15.10 -26.62 -21.31
CA PHE A 880 13.70 -26.25 -21.56
C PHE A 880 13.09 -27.13 -22.65
N VAL A 881 11.84 -27.52 -22.43
CA VAL A 881 10.99 -28.18 -23.43
C VAL A 881 10.23 -27.11 -24.20
N GLU A 882 10.33 -27.14 -25.52
CA GLU A 882 9.67 -26.19 -26.41
C GLU A 882 8.38 -26.79 -27.01
N LYS A 883 7.28 -26.04 -26.98
CA LYS A 883 6.02 -26.38 -27.65
C LYS A 883 5.51 -25.19 -28.45
N ALA A 884 4.97 -25.43 -29.65
CA ALA A 884 4.29 -24.38 -30.40
C ALA A 884 3.03 -23.91 -29.66
N VAL A 885 2.72 -22.61 -29.72
CA VAL A 885 1.48 -22.06 -29.16
C VAL A 885 0.33 -22.34 -30.14
N PRO A 886 -0.75 -23.04 -29.74
CA PRO A 886 -1.80 -23.49 -30.67
C PRO A 886 -2.46 -22.37 -31.46
N ASP A 887 -2.67 -21.22 -30.83
CA ASP A 887 -3.40 -20.07 -31.41
C ASP A 887 -2.46 -19.02 -32.04
N ASP A 888 -1.14 -19.20 -31.92
CA ASP A 888 -0.15 -18.30 -32.52
C ASP A 888 1.13 -19.06 -32.94
N PRO A 889 1.24 -19.49 -34.22
CA PRO A 889 2.39 -20.25 -34.71
C PRO A 889 3.68 -19.44 -34.77
N SER A 890 3.62 -18.11 -34.60
CA SER A 890 4.82 -17.27 -34.50
C SER A 890 5.51 -17.40 -33.15
N LEU A 891 4.87 -18.01 -32.15
CA LEU A 891 5.36 -18.17 -30.79
C LEU A 891 5.64 -19.64 -30.43
N VAL A 892 6.73 -19.81 -29.68
CA VAL A 892 7.13 -21.06 -29.03
C VAL A 892 7.13 -20.83 -27.52
N LYS A 893 6.40 -21.66 -26.79
CA LYS A 893 6.43 -21.70 -25.33
C LYS A 893 7.56 -22.61 -24.87
N ALA A 894 8.56 -22.04 -24.19
CA ALA A 894 9.63 -22.79 -23.55
C ALA A 894 9.29 -23.01 -22.07
N THR A 895 9.36 -24.26 -21.59
CA THR A 895 9.01 -24.62 -20.20
C THR A 895 10.09 -25.49 -19.57
N LEU A 896 10.46 -25.19 -18.33
CA LEU A 896 11.42 -25.95 -17.51
C LEU A 896 10.78 -26.26 -16.15
N THR A 897 10.73 -27.54 -15.79
CA THR A 897 10.40 -27.94 -14.42
C THR A 897 11.64 -27.78 -13.55
N VAL A 898 11.56 -26.94 -12.52
CA VAL A 898 12.68 -26.64 -11.60
C VAL A 898 12.71 -27.62 -10.42
N GLY A 899 11.57 -28.27 -10.14
CA GLY A 899 11.40 -29.26 -9.08
C GLY A 899 11.99 -30.63 -9.42
N GLY A 900 13.09 -30.94 -8.75
CA GLY A 900 13.76 -32.24 -8.65
C GLY A 900 14.69 -32.19 -7.44
#